data_AF-F2UT77-F1
#
_entry.id   AF-F2UT77-F1
#
_cell.length_a   1.000
_cell.length_b   1.000
_cell.length_c   1.000
_cell.angle_alpha   90.00
_cell.angle_beta   90.00
_cell.angle_gamma   90.00
#
_symmetry.space_group_name_H-M   'P 1'
#
loop_
_entity.id
_entity.type
_entity.pdbx_description
1 polymer ?
#
loop_
_entity_poly.entity_id
_entity_poly.type
_entity_poly.pdbx_seq_one_letter_code
_entity_poly.pdbx_strand_id
1 'polypeptide(L)'
;MVAQACLCLLLHNEGGRGQVQDGRTRCHHATTPIAASLLACLRFFFCLLHLFLCGLLLASPLMHLPWRPLCRLPFSRPLLWRYTQHHQPHTSAHCVKGQTMDENVAQVAAQQHSSAQKLDVAVLLADPNVYDPGWTPHDDEDLAGLKEALENIPDVRISYLNDHASLISTFQTRPPAFIFNLCDEGFMNVNETEPHLPALMEVFNIPFTGTSVHGLTICRDKALVRTIAEQAGVPVPKEVVVPFAEGTPPTDDQLSTAAAAVGYPCIVKPRSSDGSTGITQQCVAHDLQQLRGAIDAAMAEIKQDMLVQTFLPGREFTVSCVGNPSTGDFEVLPLLEIDYSHLKGDGPRVQLFDGKRGLIDDYWTQVTHTHGHVDTAVLAALHTWCSKLFEELQLKDYCRMDFRMDAHGDMHLLDVNPNNWIGGKFRRSGELAGMTWPQLLRRVIDTTRRRFGLPLGVDTPPRASETSVDTASCEAIVARITSSASFPAALITSALQRFAHHPRQLSAIMQAAADAAVAANGTHQRFSAPVPRADPVKKRTMHGDTRTDEYTWMHDVDSDEFQDHIDAECTYSEQLMAHREPLIERIAKELKERSQFSKPLKVEAHGFAYCTICPPECVYPLHCRVRVRNHATDSAPLIDRIRAAMREPDDDVGDGDDDGVKDGVQLIEKSDVLVLLDENELAQGHDVFAVGNVVISPTGDLIAFTVDVTGDETYALYVRDIATQSVVRTIGGVFGRFDFAACGRRIVYVCSGPDDTSMGSRVCLHNLDAPKEQQDVVLYEEEDSAFQVTIDTTSSRELFLITASSQSTSEVHFMPTAVTQDTKPKVVLQRREGVEYSVDHMGDHVYVCTNEGGADNFKVLATTLATCSDPAAYSLVLQDRAFVKIEAIEAFADFIVAFERSHGDKHIRVMRRNGVNCPLDHYIHFPSRLHSQWRRSEGLDPIVGQKLTVSMHHRDPNVLSFFYSSLRLPTELST
;
A
#
# COMPACT_ATOMS: atom_id res chain seq x y z
N MET A 1 37.52 14.83 -13.83
CA MET A 1 38.93 15.26 -13.60
C MET A 1 39.31 15.36 -12.11
N VAL A 2 38.38 15.49 -11.16
CA VAL A 2 38.68 15.46 -9.71
C VAL A 2 39.20 14.09 -9.23
N ALA A 3 38.74 12.99 -9.83
CA ALA A 3 39.32 11.65 -9.63
C ALA A 3 40.83 11.56 -10.03
N GLN A 4 41.28 12.40 -10.98
CA GLN A 4 42.66 12.43 -11.45
C GLN A 4 43.59 13.20 -10.47
N ALA A 5 43.03 14.09 -9.65
CA ALA A 5 43.74 14.79 -8.57
C ALA A 5 43.93 13.89 -7.32
N CYS A 6 42.95 13.03 -7.02
CA CYS A 6 43.05 12.05 -5.94
C CYS A 6 44.13 10.97 -6.21
N LEU A 7 44.37 10.62 -7.48
CA LEU A 7 45.40 9.65 -7.87
C LEU A 7 46.85 10.18 -7.69
N CYS A 8 47.08 11.49 -7.84
CA CYS A 8 48.40 12.10 -7.63
C CYS A 8 48.82 12.15 -6.15
N LEU A 9 47.85 12.17 -5.21
CA LEU A 9 48.11 12.15 -3.77
C LEU A 9 48.35 10.72 -3.24
N LEU A 10 47.80 9.70 -3.91
CA LEU A 10 48.02 8.29 -3.56
C LEU A 10 49.37 7.75 -4.08
N LEU A 11 49.89 8.28 -5.19
CA LEU A 11 51.18 7.85 -5.77
C LEU A 11 52.42 8.44 -5.08
N HIS A 12 52.27 9.38 -4.13
CA HIS A 12 53.41 10.01 -3.44
C HIS A 12 53.80 9.35 -2.10
N ASN A 13 53.09 8.31 -1.66
CA ASN A 13 53.34 7.67 -0.36
C ASN A 13 54.01 6.28 -0.43
N GLU A 14 54.40 5.82 -1.63
CA GLU A 14 55.20 4.60 -1.79
C GLU A 14 56.58 4.90 -2.41
N GLY A 15 57.41 5.60 -1.64
CA GLY A 15 58.84 5.77 -1.92
C GLY A 15 59.69 5.01 -0.91
N GLY A 16 59.86 3.69 -1.09
CA GLY A 16 60.73 2.88 -0.24
C GLY A 16 61.14 1.55 -0.89
N ARG A 17 62.34 1.50 -1.46
CA ARG A 17 62.97 0.33 -2.10
C ARG A 17 63.23 -0.83 -1.13
N GLY A 18 62.99 -2.07 -1.57
CA GLY A 18 63.53 -3.31 -1.00
C GLY A 18 63.31 -4.52 -1.93
N GLN A 19 64.36 -5.30 -2.19
CA GLN A 19 64.47 -6.32 -3.25
C GLN A 19 63.76 -7.67 -2.98
N VAL A 20 63.45 -8.33 -4.10
CA VAL A 20 63.12 -9.74 -4.39
C VAL A 20 63.73 -10.82 -3.46
N GLN A 21 62.92 -11.77 -2.97
CA GLN A 21 63.15 -13.24 -3.11
C GLN A 21 61.99 -14.11 -2.57
N ASP A 22 61.57 -15.07 -3.40
CA ASP A 22 60.90 -16.37 -3.17
C ASP A 22 59.74 -16.58 -2.18
N GLY A 23 58.68 -17.22 -2.72
CA GLY A 23 58.21 -18.51 -2.20
C GLY A 23 57.04 -18.53 -1.20
N ARG A 24 55.82 -18.75 -1.73
CA ARG A 24 54.63 -19.37 -1.08
C ARG A 24 54.35 -18.99 0.38
N THR A 25 53.36 -18.12 0.61
CA THR A 25 52.41 -18.33 1.74
C THR A 25 51.07 -17.65 1.53
N ARG A 26 50.04 -18.28 2.12
CA ARG A 26 48.59 -18.01 2.10
C ARG A 26 48.22 -16.55 2.41
N CYS A 27 47.30 -15.97 1.64
CA CYS A 27 46.65 -14.70 1.98
C CYS A 27 45.32 -14.94 2.70
N HIS A 28 45.23 -14.41 3.92
CA HIS A 28 43.97 -14.17 4.63
C HIS A 28 43.13 -13.11 3.91
N HIS A 29 41.81 -13.27 3.98
CA HIS A 29 40.79 -12.33 3.51
C HIS A 29 41.01 -10.89 4.00
N ALA A 30 41.01 -9.96 3.05
CA ALA A 30 40.81 -8.53 3.31
C ALA A 30 39.49 -8.10 2.63
N THR A 31 38.38 -8.32 3.33
CA THR A 31 37.05 -7.79 2.99
C THR A 31 36.96 -6.33 3.40
N THR A 32 37.44 -5.41 2.57
CA THR A 32 37.30 -3.96 2.88
C THR A 32 37.22 -2.96 1.71
N PRO A 33 37.45 -3.28 0.41
CA PRO A 33 37.22 -2.27 -0.64
C PRO A 33 35.77 -2.24 -1.15
N ILE A 34 35.03 -3.35 -1.08
CA ILE A 34 33.71 -3.50 -1.72
C ILE A 34 32.61 -2.75 -0.94
N ALA A 35 32.73 -2.69 0.40
CA ALA A 35 31.76 -1.97 1.24
C ALA A 35 31.81 -0.45 1.03
N ALA A 36 32.99 0.11 0.72
CA ALA A 36 33.14 1.55 0.49
C ALA A 36 32.48 2.01 -0.83
N SER A 37 32.61 1.22 -1.89
CA SER A 37 31.98 1.51 -3.19
C SER A 37 30.45 1.39 -3.16
N LEU A 38 29.92 0.38 -2.45
CA LEU A 38 28.47 0.19 -2.27
C LEU A 38 27.83 1.32 -1.45
N LEU A 39 28.53 1.81 -0.44
CA LEU A 39 28.07 2.94 0.37
C LEU A 39 28.05 4.25 -0.45
N ALA A 40 29.03 4.45 -1.34
CA ALA A 40 29.08 5.61 -2.22
C ALA A 40 27.92 5.61 -3.25
N CYS A 41 27.61 4.48 -3.87
CA CYS A 41 26.49 4.36 -4.81
C CYS A 41 25.11 4.58 -4.13
N LEU A 42 24.92 4.05 -2.92
CA LEU A 42 23.70 4.25 -2.15
C LEU A 42 23.53 5.73 -1.73
N ARG A 43 24.60 6.40 -1.35
CA ARG A 43 24.59 7.84 -1.02
C ARG A 43 24.19 8.70 -2.21
N PHE A 44 24.66 8.37 -3.42
CA PHE A 44 24.31 9.08 -4.64
C PHE A 44 22.82 8.92 -5.02
N PHE A 45 22.27 7.72 -4.87
CA PHE A 45 20.85 7.43 -5.16
C PHE A 45 19.89 8.19 -4.24
N PHE A 46 20.21 8.32 -2.95
CA PHE A 46 19.38 9.08 -2.00
C PHE A 46 19.45 10.60 -2.23
N CYS A 47 20.57 11.14 -2.71
CA CYS A 47 20.66 12.54 -3.13
C CYS A 47 19.74 12.87 -4.32
N LEU A 48 19.68 12.00 -5.34
CA LEU A 48 18.78 12.16 -6.48
C LEU A 48 17.30 12.10 -6.09
N LEU A 49 16.94 11.19 -5.18
CA LEU A 49 15.57 11.08 -4.68
C LEU A 49 15.14 12.33 -3.88
N HIS A 50 16.06 12.93 -3.12
CA HIS A 50 15.80 14.14 -2.36
C HIS A 50 15.62 15.37 -3.28
N LEU A 51 16.46 15.51 -4.31
CA LEU A 51 16.34 16.58 -5.31
C LEU A 51 15.02 16.48 -6.10
N PHE A 52 14.58 15.25 -6.42
CA PHE A 52 13.32 15.01 -7.10
C PHE A 52 12.10 15.37 -6.23
N LEU A 53 12.16 15.09 -4.93
CA LEU A 53 11.11 15.44 -3.96
C LEU A 53 11.06 16.95 -3.65
N CYS A 54 12.21 17.63 -3.65
CA CYS A 54 12.28 19.07 -3.44
C CYS A 54 11.82 19.88 -4.67
N GLY A 55 12.04 19.39 -5.88
CA GLY A 55 11.56 20.02 -7.13
C GLY A 55 10.03 20.07 -7.25
N LEU A 56 9.32 19.09 -6.66
CA LEU A 56 7.86 19.02 -6.67
C LEU A 56 7.17 20.04 -5.73
N LEU A 57 7.91 20.68 -4.82
CA LEU A 57 7.34 21.59 -3.80
C LEU A 57 7.46 23.08 -4.13
N LEU A 58 8.16 23.47 -5.21
CA LEU A 58 8.47 24.89 -5.51
C LEU A 58 7.89 25.46 -6.81
N ALA A 59 7.12 24.70 -7.59
CA ALA A 59 6.51 25.20 -8.83
C ALA A 59 5.04 25.62 -8.65
N SER A 60 4.78 26.90 -8.32
CA SER A 60 3.63 27.70 -8.81
C SER A 60 3.68 29.14 -8.28
N PRO A 61 3.73 30.15 -9.16
CA PRO A 61 2.62 31.12 -9.12
C PRO A 61 2.15 31.68 -10.47
N LEU A 62 0.82 31.83 -10.53
CA LEU A 62 -0.01 32.89 -11.15
C LEU A 62 -0.04 33.09 -12.68
N MET A 63 -1.26 33.12 -13.24
CA MET A 63 -1.77 34.25 -14.07
C MET A 63 -3.30 34.15 -14.27
N HIS A 64 -3.93 35.33 -14.24
CA HIS A 64 -5.37 35.61 -14.36
C HIS A 64 -5.67 36.33 -15.70
N LEU A 65 -6.88 36.12 -16.24
CA LEU A 65 -7.69 36.93 -17.22
C LEU A 65 -7.60 36.55 -18.73
N PRO A 66 -8.61 36.88 -19.57
CA PRO A 66 -10.08 36.90 -19.37
C PRO A 66 -10.89 36.38 -20.59
N TRP A 67 -11.96 35.58 -20.44
CA TRP A 67 -13.02 35.48 -21.48
C TRP A 67 -14.43 35.31 -20.87
N ARG A 68 -15.40 35.98 -21.49
CA ARG A 68 -16.85 36.04 -21.17
C ARG A 68 -17.63 35.68 -22.47
N PRO A 69 -18.93 35.36 -22.45
CA PRO A 69 -19.50 34.03 -22.24
C PRO A 69 -20.45 33.58 -23.38
N LEU A 70 -20.86 32.30 -23.43
CA LEU A 70 -22.16 31.87 -23.99
C LEU A 70 -22.60 30.49 -23.44
N CYS A 71 -23.72 30.50 -22.70
CA CYS A 71 -24.72 29.44 -22.40
C CYS A 71 -24.35 28.23 -21.49
N ARG A 72 -24.72 28.22 -20.19
CA ARG A 72 -26.00 27.74 -19.54
C ARG A 72 -26.10 26.18 -19.48
N LEU A 73 -25.89 25.45 -18.37
CA LEU A 73 -26.67 25.32 -17.10
C LEU A 73 -25.93 24.33 -16.11
N PRO A 74 -26.33 24.15 -14.83
CA PRO A 74 -25.43 24.30 -13.67
C PRO A 74 -24.94 23.00 -13.00
N PHE A 75 -23.68 23.02 -12.53
CA PHE A 75 -23.16 22.20 -11.43
C PHE A 75 -22.51 23.13 -10.39
N SER A 76 -22.89 22.99 -9.12
CA SER A 76 -22.38 23.75 -7.98
C SER A 76 -21.02 23.21 -7.52
N ARG A 77 -20.07 24.13 -7.30
CA ARG A 77 -18.68 23.92 -6.87
C ARG A 77 -18.55 23.77 -5.33
N PRO A 78 -17.50 23.10 -4.84
CA PRO A 78 -17.07 23.13 -3.43
C PRO A 78 -16.23 24.38 -3.10
N LEU A 79 -16.38 24.87 -1.87
CA LEU A 79 -15.65 26.01 -1.29
C LEU A 79 -14.46 25.50 -0.46
N LEU A 80 -13.25 25.87 -0.88
CA LEU A 80 -12.03 25.85 -0.06
C LEU A 80 -11.95 27.18 0.71
N TRP A 81 -11.82 27.12 2.03
CA TRP A 81 -11.47 28.27 2.88
C TRP A 81 -10.10 28.03 3.48
N ARG A 82 -9.13 28.91 3.17
CA ARG A 82 -7.89 29.07 3.94
C ARG A 82 -7.84 30.50 4.49
N TYR A 83 -7.61 30.56 5.80
CA TYR A 83 -7.40 31.74 6.62
C TYR A 83 -5.99 32.30 6.38
N THR A 84 -5.84 33.61 6.18
CA THR A 84 -4.67 34.37 6.66
C THR A 84 -5.04 35.86 6.75
N GLN A 85 -4.75 36.45 7.91
CA GLN A 85 -5.01 37.85 8.23
C GLN A 85 -3.87 38.75 7.73
N HIS A 86 -4.19 39.93 7.20
CA HIS A 86 -3.49 41.17 7.55
C HIS A 86 -4.26 42.42 7.11
N HIS A 87 -3.99 43.50 7.84
CA HIS A 87 -4.76 44.73 8.03
C HIS A 87 -4.56 45.82 6.94
N GLN A 88 -5.64 46.61 6.74
CA GLN A 88 -5.68 48.08 6.59
C GLN A 88 -5.34 48.73 5.21
N PRO A 89 -5.86 49.96 4.92
CA PRO A 89 -6.76 50.19 3.79
C PRO A 89 -6.29 51.30 2.82
N HIS A 90 -6.78 51.30 1.58
CA HIS A 90 -6.82 52.53 0.77
C HIS A 90 -8.09 52.66 -0.09
N THR A 91 -8.63 53.86 0.02
CA THR A 91 -9.80 54.52 -0.59
C THR A 91 -9.64 54.78 -2.09
N SER A 92 -10.74 54.63 -2.87
CA SER A 92 -11.32 55.72 -3.68
C SER A 92 -12.48 55.27 -4.57
N ALA A 93 -13.66 55.82 -4.27
CA ALA A 93 -14.77 56.29 -5.11
C ALA A 93 -14.90 55.85 -6.59
N HIS A 94 -16.07 55.31 -6.96
CA HIS A 94 -17.10 56.08 -7.70
C HIS A 94 -18.46 55.37 -7.76
N CYS A 95 -19.50 56.14 -7.40
CA CYS A 95 -20.93 55.80 -7.36
C CYS A 95 -21.56 55.40 -8.71
N VAL A 96 -22.42 54.37 -8.72
CA VAL A 96 -23.78 54.42 -9.31
C VAL A 96 -24.73 53.55 -8.47
N LYS A 97 -25.91 54.10 -8.15
CA LYS A 97 -26.93 53.58 -7.24
C LYS A 97 -27.52 52.23 -7.66
N GLY A 98 -27.49 51.28 -6.73
CA GLY A 98 -28.35 50.09 -6.66
C GLY A 98 -28.29 49.57 -5.23
N GLN A 99 -29.44 49.40 -4.58
CA GLN A 99 -29.58 48.99 -3.18
C GLN A 99 -28.72 47.75 -2.88
N THR A 100 -27.79 47.86 -1.92
CA THR A 100 -26.91 46.76 -1.51
C THR A 100 -27.44 46.00 -0.32
N MET A 101 -27.05 44.73 -0.31
CA MET A 101 -27.47 43.60 0.53
C MET A 101 -27.05 43.69 2.01
N ASP A 102 -26.90 44.89 2.59
CA ASP A 102 -26.38 45.05 3.97
C ASP A 102 -27.46 45.40 5.02
N GLU A 103 -28.68 45.75 4.62
CA GLU A 103 -29.81 45.89 5.57
C GLU A 103 -30.46 44.54 5.94
N ASN A 104 -30.25 43.49 5.12
CA ASN A 104 -30.80 42.16 5.39
C ASN A 104 -29.92 41.30 6.32
N VAL A 105 -28.62 41.57 6.43
CA VAL A 105 -27.73 40.77 7.30
C VAL A 105 -27.88 41.18 8.77
N ALA A 106 -28.12 42.47 9.04
CA ALA A 106 -28.40 42.95 10.40
C ALA A 106 -29.80 42.55 10.90
N GLN A 107 -30.80 42.42 10.00
CA GLN A 107 -32.14 41.94 10.37
C GLN A 107 -32.22 40.41 10.54
N VAL A 108 -31.41 39.63 9.80
CA VAL A 108 -31.32 38.18 9.99
C VAL A 108 -30.52 37.82 11.26
N ALA A 109 -29.46 38.57 11.58
CA ALA A 109 -28.71 38.39 12.82
C ALA A 109 -29.52 38.81 14.08
N ALA A 110 -30.49 39.71 13.93
CA ALA A 110 -31.35 40.17 15.03
C ALA A 110 -32.66 39.35 15.20
N GLN A 111 -32.93 38.37 14.35
CA GLN A 111 -34.12 37.49 14.45
C GLN A 111 -33.85 36.06 14.96
N GLN A 112 -32.59 35.72 15.30
CA GLN A 112 -32.23 34.41 15.88
C GLN A 112 -31.98 34.47 17.40
N HIS A 113 -32.77 35.25 18.13
CA HIS A 113 -32.93 35.11 19.58
C HIS A 113 -34.40 34.79 19.90
N SER A 114 -34.89 33.68 19.35
CA SER A 114 -36.28 33.25 19.45
C SER A 114 -36.37 31.72 19.43
N SER A 115 -36.62 31.13 20.61
CA SER A 115 -36.87 29.70 20.92
C SER A 115 -35.75 28.70 20.55
N ALA A 116 -35.18 28.04 21.56
CA ALA A 116 -34.28 26.89 21.38
C ALA A 116 -35.00 25.78 20.62
N GLN A 117 -34.68 25.61 19.34
CA GLN A 117 -35.24 24.54 18.51
C GLN A 117 -34.62 23.21 18.98
N LYS A 118 -35.45 22.28 19.48
CA LYS A 118 -34.99 20.93 19.88
C LYS A 118 -34.38 20.19 18.68
N LEU A 119 -33.31 19.44 18.90
CA LEU A 119 -32.72 18.58 17.86
C LEU A 119 -33.60 17.34 17.64
N ASP A 120 -34.00 17.09 16.40
CA ASP A 120 -34.64 15.83 16.02
C ASP A 120 -33.58 14.72 15.95
N VAL A 121 -33.70 13.72 16.83
CA VAL A 121 -32.81 12.56 16.97
C VAL A 121 -33.60 11.30 16.60
N ALA A 122 -33.17 10.61 15.55
CA ALA A 122 -33.68 9.30 15.19
C ALA A 122 -32.87 8.21 15.90
N VAL A 123 -33.48 7.40 16.75
CA VAL A 123 -32.82 6.32 17.48
C VAL A 123 -32.95 5.05 16.66
N LEU A 124 -31.84 4.50 16.20
CA LEU A 124 -31.80 3.23 15.46
C LEU A 124 -31.67 2.07 16.44
N LEU A 125 -32.59 1.10 16.34
CA LEU A 125 -32.69 -0.09 17.19
C LEU A 125 -32.88 -1.33 16.31
N ALA A 126 -32.69 -2.52 16.90
CA ALA A 126 -33.04 -3.79 16.26
C ALA A 126 -34.51 -3.81 15.77
N ASP A 127 -34.78 -4.60 14.73
CA ASP A 127 -36.11 -4.69 14.12
C ASP A 127 -36.99 -5.69 14.89
N PRO A 128 -38.05 -5.24 15.58
CA PRO A 128 -38.90 -6.12 16.37
C PRO A 128 -39.79 -7.03 15.49
N ASN A 129 -39.88 -6.78 14.18
CA ASN A 129 -40.64 -7.61 13.25
C ASN A 129 -39.83 -8.78 12.70
N VAL A 130 -38.51 -8.79 12.92
CA VAL A 130 -37.64 -9.91 12.56
C VAL A 130 -37.37 -10.71 13.82
N TYR A 131 -37.64 -12.02 13.77
CA TYR A 131 -37.45 -12.91 14.91
C TYR A 131 -35.97 -12.93 15.33
N ASP A 132 -35.70 -12.51 16.56
CA ASP A 132 -34.42 -12.68 17.24
C ASP A 132 -34.56 -13.77 18.32
N PRO A 133 -33.86 -14.91 18.18
CA PRO A 133 -33.87 -15.98 19.18
C PRO A 133 -33.14 -15.62 20.50
N GLY A 134 -32.46 -14.48 20.57
CA GLY A 134 -31.74 -13.99 21.75
C GLY A 134 -32.54 -13.07 22.67
N TRP A 135 -33.67 -12.53 22.21
CA TRP A 135 -34.45 -11.53 22.94
C TRP A 135 -35.14 -12.10 24.19
N THR A 136 -34.97 -11.44 25.34
CA THR A 136 -35.53 -11.85 26.64
C THR A 136 -36.45 -10.79 27.24
N PRO A 137 -37.32 -11.15 28.22
CA PRO A 137 -38.13 -10.16 28.93
C PRO A 137 -37.33 -9.07 29.67
N HIS A 138 -36.06 -9.34 29.98
CA HIS A 138 -35.17 -8.35 30.59
C HIS A 138 -34.81 -7.24 29.59
N ASP A 139 -34.68 -7.59 28.31
CA ASP A 139 -34.39 -6.65 27.23
C ASP A 139 -35.58 -5.70 26.98
N ASP A 140 -36.81 -6.20 27.15
CA ASP A 140 -38.03 -5.37 27.10
C ASP A 140 -38.05 -4.30 28.21
N GLU A 141 -37.67 -4.66 29.44
CA GLU A 141 -37.60 -3.73 30.57
C GLU A 141 -36.49 -2.69 30.38
N ASP A 142 -35.29 -3.10 29.93
CA ASP A 142 -34.17 -2.18 29.70
C ASP A 142 -34.47 -1.24 28.51
N LEU A 143 -35.11 -1.74 27.45
CA LEU A 143 -35.58 -0.92 26.33
C LEU A 143 -36.64 0.09 26.77
N ALA A 144 -37.58 -0.29 27.64
CA ALA A 144 -38.57 0.65 28.19
C ALA A 144 -37.88 1.77 28.99
N GLY A 145 -36.93 1.42 29.85
CA GLY A 145 -36.14 2.38 30.63
C GLY A 145 -35.27 3.30 29.76
N LEU A 146 -34.71 2.79 28.65
CA LEU A 146 -34.00 3.59 27.66
C LEU A 146 -34.92 4.65 27.02
N LYS A 147 -36.10 4.23 26.56
CA LYS A 147 -37.07 5.15 25.93
C LYS A 147 -37.50 6.27 26.90
N GLU A 148 -37.79 5.92 28.15
CA GLU A 148 -38.12 6.89 29.20
C GLU A 148 -36.99 7.91 29.42
N ALA A 149 -35.73 7.46 29.48
CA ALA A 149 -34.61 8.38 29.69
C ALA A 149 -34.33 9.27 28.48
N LEU A 150 -34.47 8.77 27.26
CA LEU A 150 -34.32 9.55 26.03
C LEU A 150 -35.39 10.65 25.94
N GLU A 151 -36.63 10.37 26.32
CA GLU A 151 -37.73 11.34 26.36
C GLU A 151 -37.51 12.45 27.40
N ASN A 152 -36.78 12.15 28.47
CA ASN A 152 -36.45 13.09 29.54
C ASN A 152 -35.24 14.01 29.23
N ILE A 153 -34.67 13.95 28.02
CA ILE A 153 -33.60 14.87 27.61
C ILE A 153 -34.24 16.18 27.07
N PRO A 154 -34.01 17.34 27.72
CA PRO A 154 -34.82 18.54 27.52
C PRO A 154 -34.71 19.21 26.14
N ASP A 155 -33.62 19.00 25.40
CA ASP A 155 -33.29 19.68 24.13
C ASP A 155 -33.31 18.76 22.88
N VAL A 156 -33.81 17.54 23.01
CA VAL A 156 -33.97 16.60 21.88
C VAL A 156 -35.43 16.22 21.67
N ARG A 157 -35.77 15.86 20.44
CA ARG A 157 -37.03 15.22 20.07
C ARG A 157 -36.69 13.85 19.50
N ILE A 158 -37.25 12.81 20.09
CA ILE A 158 -36.92 11.42 19.74
C ILE A 158 -37.92 10.88 18.71
N SER A 159 -37.39 10.16 17.73
CA SER A 159 -38.15 9.23 16.87
C SER A 159 -37.40 7.91 16.81
N TYR A 160 -38.08 6.79 16.55
CA TYR A 160 -37.45 5.48 16.49
C TYR A 160 -37.41 4.97 15.06
N LEU A 161 -36.27 4.42 14.67
CA LEU A 161 -36.06 3.68 13.41
C LEU A 161 -35.80 2.24 13.79
N ASN A 162 -36.78 1.38 13.56
CA ASN A 162 -36.72 -0.04 13.88
C ASN A 162 -37.47 -0.90 12.85
N ASP A 163 -37.81 -0.34 11.68
CA ASP A 163 -38.26 -1.10 10.51
C ASP A 163 -37.11 -1.08 9.51
N HIS A 164 -36.30 -2.14 9.53
CA HIS A 164 -35.12 -2.26 8.69
C HIS A 164 -35.49 -2.40 7.21
N ALA A 165 -36.64 -2.99 6.90
CA ALA A 165 -37.10 -3.18 5.52
C ALA A 165 -37.38 -1.85 4.80
N SER A 166 -37.85 -0.82 5.51
CA SER A 166 -38.11 0.51 4.95
C SER A 166 -36.96 1.50 5.14
N LEU A 167 -35.87 1.12 5.82
CA LEU A 167 -34.79 2.02 6.24
C LEU A 167 -34.13 2.76 5.05
N ILE A 168 -33.80 2.04 3.98
CA ILE A 168 -33.22 2.61 2.75
C ILE A 168 -34.17 3.63 2.12
N SER A 169 -35.46 3.27 2.00
CA SER A 169 -36.47 4.16 1.42
C SER A 169 -36.71 5.41 2.28
N THR A 170 -36.63 5.26 3.61
CA THR A 170 -36.72 6.35 4.57
C THR A 170 -35.54 7.31 4.41
N PHE A 171 -34.30 6.81 4.30
CA PHE A 171 -33.13 7.67 4.09
C PHE A 171 -33.16 8.38 2.74
N GLN A 172 -33.72 7.77 1.70
CA GLN A 172 -33.88 8.39 0.39
C GLN A 172 -34.92 9.51 0.36
N THR A 173 -36.05 9.31 1.04
CA THR A 173 -37.22 10.21 0.93
C THR A 173 -37.28 11.24 2.04
N ARG A 174 -36.79 10.89 3.24
CA ARG A 174 -36.86 11.71 4.45
C ARG A 174 -35.68 11.38 5.38
N PRO A 175 -34.44 11.71 5.00
CA PRO A 175 -33.27 11.42 5.82
C PRO A 175 -33.37 12.15 7.18
N PRO A 176 -33.14 11.46 8.31
CA PRO A 176 -33.03 12.11 9.61
C PRO A 176 -31.82 13.05 9.66
N ALA A 177 -31.91 14.10 10.47
CA ALA A 177 -30.81 15.06 10.65
C ALA A 177 -29.68 14.52 11.53
N PHE A 178 -29.99 13.55 12.40
CA PHE A 178 -29.06 12.94 13.33
C PHE A 178 -29.59 11.57 13.75
N ILE A 179 -28.72 10.56 13.81
CA ILE A 179 -29.04 9.21 14.29
C ILE A 179 -28.31 8.89 15.60
N PHE A 180 -29.04 8.50 16.63
CA PHE A 180 -28.46 7.80 17.77
C PHE A 180 -28.46 6.30 17.45
N ASN A 181 -27.31 5.77 17.04
CA ASN A 181 -27.16 4.36 16.69
C ASN A 181 -26.97 3.51 17.95
N LEU A 182 -27.95 2.66 18.23
CA LEU A 182 -27.95 1.67 19.32
C LEU A 182 -28.29 0.26 18.80
N CYS A 183 -28.10 0.00 17.50
CA CYS A 183 -28.37 -1.30 16.90
C CYS A 183 -27.06 -2.08 16.72
N ASP A 184 -26.82 -3.02 17.63
CA ASP A 184 -25.71 -3.98 17.63
C ASP A 184 -26.08 -5.35 17.02
N GLU A 185 -27.37 -5.59 16.75
CA GLU A 185 -27.87 -6.81 16.07
C GLU A 185 -27.70 -6.79 14.55
N GLY A 186 -27.33 -5.65 13.96
CA GLY A 186 -27.14 -5.47 12.53
C GLY A 186 -28.41 -5.39 11.69
N PHE A 187 -28.22 -5.23 10.37
CA PHE A 187 -29.33 -5.03 9.43
C PHE A 187 -30.22 -6.27 9.36
N MET A 188 -31.52 -6.08 9.51
CA MET A 188 -32.51 -7.17 9.65
C MET A 188 -32.16 -8.18 10.78
N ASN A 189 -31.51 -7.72 11.86
CA ASN A 189 -31.06 -8.54 13.00
C ASN A 189 -30.10 -9.68 12.59
N VAL A 190 -29.31 -9.45 11.54
CA VAL A 190 -28.21 -10.33 11.15
C VAL A 190 -26.92 -9.71 11.69
N ASN A 191 -26.39 -10.27 12.79
CA ASN A 191 -25.25 -9.69 13.52
C ASN A 191 -24.04 -9.39 12.62
N GLU A 192 -23.73 -10.27 11.65
CA GLU A 192 -22.63 -10.09 10.70
C GLU A 192 -22.74 -8.81 9.85
N THR A 193 -23.93 -8.24 9.76
CA THR A 193 -24.24 -7.05 8.98
C THR A 193 -24.28 -5.77 9.79
N GLU A 194 -23.87 -5.78 11.07
CA GLU A 194 -23.75 -4.58 11.90
C GLU A 194 -23.00 -3.42 11.21
N PRO A 195 -21.85 -3.63 10.53
CA PRO A 195 -21.17 -2.55 9.82
C PRO A 195 -22.00 -1.93 8.68
N HIS A 196 -23.00 -2.64 8.15
CA HIS A 196 -23.86 -2.12 7.07
C HIS A 196 -24.76 -0.98 7.54
N LEU A 197 -25.12 -0.92 8.82
CA LEU A 197 -25.98 0.15 9.34
C LEU A 197 -25.25 1.51 9.33
N PRO A 198 -24.05 1.67 9.91
CA PRO A 198 -23.24 2.88 9.71
C PRO A 198 -22.90 3.14 8.24
N ALA A 199 -22.62 2.11 7.44
CA ALA A 199 -22.36 2.30 6.01
C ALA A 199 -23.54 2.97 5.29
N LEU A 200 -24.78 2.61 5.62
CA LEU A 200 -25.97 3.29 5.10
C LEU A 200 -26.01 4.76 5.55
N MET A 201 -25.76 5.04 6.83
CA MET A 201 -25.76 6.42 7.35
C MET A 201 -24.69 7.29 6.65
N GLU A 202 -23.48 6.74 6.44
CA GLU A 202 -22.39 7.38 5.72
C GLU A 202 -22.73 7.66 4.26
N VAL A 203 -23.34 6.68 3.55
CA VAL A 203 -23.76 6.82 2.15
C VAL A 203 -24.75 7.98 1.95
N PHE A 204 -25.65 8.20 2.93
CA PHE A 204 -26.63 9.27 2.93
C PHE A 204 -26.16 10.56 3.64
N ASN A 205 -24.90 10.60 4.10
CA ASN A 205 -24.30 11.73 4.82
C ASN A 205 -25.12 12.17 6.05
N ILE A 206 -25.63 11.19 6.80
CA ILE A 206 -26.39 11.41 8.02
C ILE A 206 -25.43 11.33 9.21
N PRO A 207 -25.31 12.38 10.06
CA PRO A 207 -24.54 12.31 11.29
C PRO A 207 -25.10 11.24 12.25
N PHE A 208 -24.24 10.40 12.81
CA PHE A 208 -24.64 9.35 13.75
C PHE A 208 -23.65 9.15 14.89
N THR A 209 -24.14 8.71 16.05
CA THR A 209 -23.32 8.34 17.21
C THR A 209 -22.61 7.00 16.98
N GLY A 210 -21.40 6.87 17.50
CA GLY A 210 -20.67 5.61 17.49
C GLY A 210 -19.74 5.45 16.29
N THR A 211 -19.06 4.32 16.27
CA THR A 211 -17.97 3.98 15.36
C THR A 211 -18.46 3.76 13.93
N SER A 212 -17.63 4.18 12.97
CA SER A 212 -17.88 4.05 11.52
C SER A 212 -17.82 2.60 11.03
N VAL A 213 -18.20 2.36 9.78
CA VAL A 213 -18.10 1.03 9.14
C VAL A 213 -16.71 0.42 9.30
N HIS A 214 -15.66 1.23 9.15
CA HIS A 214 -14.28 0.78 9.19
C HIS A 214 -13.88 0.25 10.58
N GLY A 215 -14.14 1.01 11.64
CA GLY A 215 -13.80 0.59 13.00
C GLY A 215 -14.61 -0.62 13.44
N LEU A 216 -15.88 -0.73 13.03
CA LEU A 216 -16.70 -1.92 13.29
C LEU A 216 -16.13 -3.15 12.57
N THR A 217 -15.82 -3.06 11.27
CA THR A 217 -15.26 -4.19 10.52
C THR A 217 -13.95 -4.70 11.12
N ILE A 218 -13.08 -3.80 11.59
CA ILE A 218 -11.85 -4.18 12.30
C ILE A 218 -12.17 -4.89 13.62
N CYS A 219 -13.03 -4.30 14.44
CA CYS A 219 -13.32 -4.82 15.78
C CYS A 219 -14.03 -6.18 15.76
N ARG A 220 -14.70 -6.52 14.66
CA ARG A 220 -15.28 -7.86 14.48
C ARG A 220 -14.22 -8.95 14.43
N ASP A 221 -13.03 -8.70 13.87
CA ASP A 221 -11.96 -9.70 13.81
C ASP A 221 -11.06 -9.61 15.06
N LYS A 222 -11.31 -10.50 16.03
CA LYS A 222 -10.58 -10.51 17.31
C LYS A 222 -9.08 -10.73 17.15
N ALA A 223 -8.64 -11.47 16.13
CA ALA A 223 -7.21 -11.66 15.86
C ALA A 223 -6.56 -10.38 15.32
N LEU A 224 -7.30 -9.60 14.52
CA LEU A 224 -6.85 -8.31 14.02
C LEU A 224 -6.76 -7.27 15.16
N VAL A 225 -7.80 -7.18 16.00
CA VAL A 225 -7.80 -6.31 17.20
C VAL A 225 -6.59 -6.61 18.08
N ARG A 226 -6.34 -7.90 18.36
CA ARG A 226 -5.20 -8.35 19.17
C ARG A 226 -3.86 -7.91 18.56
N THR A 227 -3.71 -8.03 17.24
CA THR A 227 -2.49 -7.63 16.53
C THR A 227 -2.26 -6.12 16.61
N ILE A 228 -3.30 -5.31 16.41
CA ILE A 228 -3.22 -3.84 16.51
C ILE A 228 -2.92 -3.42 17.95
N ALA A 229 -3.60 -4.02 18.93
CA ALA A 229 -3.39 -3.74 20.35
C ALA A 229 -1.95 -4.04 20.79
N GLU A 230 -1.39 -5.18 20.38
CA GLU A 230 0.00 -5.55 20.67
C GLU A 230 0.99 -4.53 20.08
N GLN A 231 0.78 -4.12 18.83
CA GLN A 231 1.61 -3.10 18.17
C GLN A 231 1.51 -1.72 18.87
N ALA A 232 0.35 -1.38 19.41
CA ALA A 232 0.14 -0.15 20.19
C ALA A 232 0.75 -0.20 21.61
N GLY A 233 1.32 -1.35 22.00
CA GLY A 233 1.89 -1.60 23.32
C GLY A 233 0.83 -1.85 24.39
N VAL A 234 -0.36 -2.31 24.01
CA VAL A 234 -1.40 -2.78 24.93
C VAL A 234 -1.18 -4.27 25.18
N PRO A 235 -1.04 -4.71 26.44
CA PRO A 235 -0.89 -6.13 26.74
C PRO A 235 -2.11 -6.94 26.28
N VAL A 236 -1.84 -8.07 25.64
CA VAL A 236 -2.85 -9.02 25.13
C VAL A 236 -2.40 -10.45 25.47
N PRO A 237 -3.33 -11.38 25.70
CA PRO A 237 -2.97 -12.80 25.85
C PRO A 237 -2.37 -13.35 24.55
N LYS A 238 -1.52 -14.38 24.67
CA LYS A 238 -1.05 -15.13 23.49
C LYS A 238 -2.24 -15.79 22.82
N GLU A 239 -2.21 -15.88 21.49
CA GLU A 239 -3.30 -16.43 20.69
C GLU A 239 -2.77 -17.05 19.40
N VAL A 240 -3.43 -18.11 18.93
CA VAL A 240 -3.21 -18.73 17.62
C VAL A 240 -4.55 -18.93 16.92
N VAL A 241 -4.60 -18.64 15.62
CA VAL A 241 -5.77 -18.90 14.78
C VAL A 241 -5.73 -20.34 14.28
N VAL A 242 -6.80 -21.09 14.51
CA VAL A 242 -7.05 -22.42 13.93
C VAL A 242 -8.08 -22.25 12.82
N PRO A 243 -7.68 -22.42 11.55
CA PRO A 243 -8.56 -22.15 10.41
C PRO A 243 -9.69 -23.18 10.33
N PHE A 244 -10.86 -22.72 9.90
CA PHE A 244 -11.98 -23.60 9.57
C PHE A 244 -11.94 -23.99 8.09
N ALA A 245 -11.89 -25.29 7.82
CA ALA A 245 -12.04 -25.85 6.49
C ALA A 245 -13.27 -26.76 6.46
N GLU A 246 -14.25 -26.43 5.61
CA GLU A 246 -15.51 -27.17 5.55
C GLU A 246 -15.26 -28.66 5.25
N GLY A 247 -15.74 -29.54 6.13
CA GLY A 247 -15.57 -30.98 6.01
C GLY A 247 -14.16 -31.52 6.37
N THR A 248 -13.23 -30.67 6.80
CA THR A 248 -11.87 -31.08 7.18
C THR A 248 -11.53 -30.59 8.59
N PRO A 249 -11.66 -31.44 9.64
CA PRO A 249 -11.31 -31.03 11.00
C PRO A 249 -9.79 -30.78 11.10
N PRO A 250 -9.34 -29.88 12.01
CA PRO A 250 -7.92 -29.62 12.18
C PRO A 250 -7.18 -30.90 12.61
N THR A 251 -5.92 -31.08 12.25
CA THR A 251 -5.14 -32.27 12.65
C THR A 251 -4.65 -32.16 14.09
N ASP A 252 -4.33 -33.30 14.73
CA ASP A 252 -3.77 -33.29 16.09
C ASP A 252 -2.43 -32.53 16.15
N ASP A 253 -1.65 -32.53 15.07
CA ASP A 253 -0.42 -31.75 14.95
C ASP A 253 -0.70 -30.25 14.94
N GLN A 254 -1.74 -29.79 14.23
CA GLN A 254 -2.15 -28.39 14.24
C GLN A 254 -2.58 -27.95 15.65
N LEU A 255 -3.36 -28.78 16.34
CA LEU A 255 -3.81 -28.49 17.71
C LEU A 255 -2.67 -28.54 18.71
N SER A 256 -1.74 -29.48 18.57
CA SER A 256 -0.55 -29.59 19.41
C SER A 256 0.38 -28.39 19.23
N THR A 257 0.54 -27.92 17.99
CA THR A 257 1.32 -26.72 17.67
C THR A 257 0.67 -25.47 18.28
N ALA A 258 -0.65 -25.34 18.16
CA ALA A 258 -1.39 -24.26 18.81
C ALA A 258 -1.18 -24.31 20.34
N ALA A 259 -1.46 -25.46 20.97
CA ALA A 259 -1.29 -25.65 22.42
C ALA A 259 0.14 -25.35 22.90
N ALA A 260 1.17 -25.71 22.13
CA ALA A 260 2.56 -25.41 22.46
C ALA A 260 2.87 -23.90 22.43
N ALA A 261 2.22 -23.14 21.56
CA ALA A 261 2.41 -21.69 21.45
C ALA A 261 1.70 -20.91 22.56
N VAL A 262 0.47 -21.30 22.92
CA VAL A 262 -0.37 -20.57 23.90
C VAL A 262 -0.26 -21.09 25.34
N GLY A 263 0.01 -22.39 25.52
CA GLY A 263 0.05 -23.06 26.82
C GLY A 263 -1.34 -23.36 27.41
N TYR A 264 -1.36 -24.24 28.43
CA TYR A 264 -2.57 -24.57 29.19
C TYR A 264 -2.63 -23.83 30.54
N PRO A 265 -3.84 -23.50 31.05
CA PRO A 265 -5.12 -23.63 30.36
C PRO A 265 -5.26 -22.65 29.19
N CYS A 266 -5.98 -23.06 28.14
CA CYS A 266 -6.31 -22.22 27.00
C CYS A 266 -7.82 -22.15 26.79
N ILE A 267 -8.32 -21.06 26.23
CA ILE A 267 -9.72 -20.85 25.87
C ILE A 267 -9.87 -20.86 24.35
N VAL A 268 -10.92 -21.54 23.88
CA VAL A 268 -11.35 -21.56 22.48
C VAL A 268 -12.49 -20.57 22.32
N LYS A 269 -12.37 -19.66 21.36
CA LYS A 269 -13.41 -18.67 21.04
C LYS A 269 -13.51 -18.44 19.52
N PRO A 270 -14.69 -18.10 18.97
CA PRO A 270 -14.80 -17.75 17.56
C PRO A 270 -14.02 -16.48 17.22
N ARG A 271 -13.52 -16.39 15.98
CA ARG A 271 -12.77 -15.23 15.50
C ARG A 271 -13.63 -13.97 15.31
N SER A 272 -14.84 -14.14 14.76
CA SER A 272 -15.65 -13.02 14.23
C SER A 272 -17.08 -12.93 14.77
N SER A 273 -17.28 -13.29 16.04
CA SER A 273 -18.59 -13.24 16.71
C SER A 273 -18.59 -12.41 17.99
N ASP A 274 -19.74 -11.79 18.30
CA ASP A 274 -19.95 -10.99 19.49
C ASP A 274 -20.90 -11.66 20.50
N GLY A 275 -21.22 -10.97 21.60
CA GLY A 275 -22.22 -11.44 22.56
C GLY A 275 -21.79 -12.66 23.39
N SER A 276 -20.50 -13.01 23.43
CA SER A 276 -19.97 -14.25 24.00
C SER A 276 -20.35 -15.52 23.24
N THR A 277 -20.84 -15.41 22.00
CA THR A 277 -21.14 -16.57 21.14
C THR A 277 -19.94 -17.53 21.08
N GLY A 278 -20.19 -18.83 21.30
CA GLY A 278 -19.15 -19.86 21.34
C GLY A 278 -18.41 -20.04 22.67
N ILE A 279 -18.67 -19.19 23.69
CA ILE A 279 -18.10 -19.32 25.04
C ILE A 279 -19.03 -20.21 25.89
N THR A 280 -18.85 -21.52 25.81
CA THR A 280 -19.68 -22.52 26.54
C THR A 280 -18.96 -23.09 27.76
N GLN A 281 -19.62 -23.96 28.54
CA GLN A 281 -18.98 -24.67 29.67
C GLN A 281 -17.70 -25.44 29.27
N GLN A 282 -17.53 -25.78 27.99
CA GLN A 282 -16.42 -26.57 27.44
C GLN A 282 -15.36 -25.72 26.72
N CYS A 283 -15.48 -24.39 26.71
CA CYS A 283 -14.55 -23.53 25.96
C CYS A 283 -13.13 -23.48 26.53
N VAL A 284 -12.91 -23.89 27.79
CA VAL A 284 -11.59 -23.91 28.42
C VAL A 284 -11.03 -25.32 28.43
N ALA A 285 -9.83 -25.48 27.89
CA ALA A 285 -9.12 -26.74 27.80
C ALA A 285 -7.85 -26.73 28.67
N HIS A 286 -7.61 -27.85 29.36
CA HIS A 286 -6.43 -28.09 30.18
C HIS A 286 -5.47 -29.12 29.59
N ASP A 287 -5.89 -29.80 28.52
CA ASP A 287 -5.11 -30.79 27.78
C ASP A 287 -5.54 -30.84 26.30
N LEU A 288 -4.82 -31.62 25.48
CA LEU A 288 -5.05 -31.72 24.04
C LEU A 288 -6.41 -32.35 23.71
N GLN A 289 -6.87 -33.29 24.53
CA GLN A 289 -8.16 -33.96 24.33
C GLN A 289 -9.32 -32.99 24.55
N GLN A 290 -9.24 -32.16 25.59
CA GLN A 290 -10.20 -31.10 25.87
C GLN A 290 -10.16 -30.01 24.80
N LEU A 291 -8.97 -29.64 24.31
CA LEU A 291 -8.82 -28.65 23.23
C LEU A 291 -9.50 -29.12 21.93
N ARG A 292 -9.26 -30.39 21.55
CA ARG A 292 -9.93 -31.05 20.43
C ARG A 292 -11.45 -30.98 20.60
N GLY A 293 -11.96 -31.42 21.75
CA GLY A 293 -13.40 -31.41 22.03
C GLY A 293 -14.01 -30.02 21.95
N ALA A 294 -13.34 -29.01 22.49
CA ALA A 294 -13.80 -27.62 22.47
C ALA A 294 -13.87 -27.05 21.04
N ILE A 295 -12.84 -27.31 20.21
CA ILE A 295 -12.81 -26.86 18.81
C ILE A 295 -13.86 -27.57 17.98
N ASP A 296 -13.96 -28.90 18.10
CA ASP A 296 -14.93 -29.68 17.32
C ASP A 296 -16.37 -29.26 17.66
N ALA A 297 -16.66 -29.04 18.95
CA ALA A 297 -17.97 -28.55 19.39
C ALA A 297 -18.25 -27.13 18.87
N ALA A 298 -17.28 -26.21 18.99
CA ALA A 298 -17.43 -24.85 18.51
C ALA A 298 -17.61 -24.77 16.99
N MET A 299 -16.81 -25.50 16.21
CA MET A 299 -16.88 -25.51 14.73
C MET A 299 -18.14 -26.21 14.19
N ALA A 300 -18.70 -27.17 14.92
CA ALA A 300 -19.95 -27.82 14.53
C ALA A 300 -21.14 -26.84 14.55
N GLU A 301 -21.13 -25.91 15.49
CA GLU A 301 -22.16 -24.87 15.62
C GLU A 301 -21.81 -23.60 14.81
N ILE A 302 -20.54 -23.19 14.87
CA ILE A 302 -20.06 -21.89 14.41
C ILE A 302 -19.02 -22.12 13.30
N LYS A 303 -19.48 -22.04 12.04
CA LYS A 303 -18.70 -22.38 10.83
C LYS A 303 -17.69 -21.30 10.42
N GLN A 304 -16.71 -21.02 11.26
CA GLN A 304 -15.63 -20.04 11.02
C GLN A 304 -14.36 -20.42 11.78
N ASP A 305 -13.27 -19.67 11.52
CA ASP A 305 -12.00 -19.81 12.24
C ASP A 305 -12.18 -19.66 13.76
N MET A 306 -11.40 -20.46 14.49
CA MET A 306 -11.37 -20.47 15.95
C MET A 306 -10.05 -19.88 16.45
N LEU A 307 -10.12 -19.19 17.59
CA LEU A 307 -8.98 -18.65 18.30
C LEU A 307 -8.69 -19.55 19.50
N VAL A 308 -7.45 -20.02 19.60
CA VAL A 308 -6.94 -20.68 20.81
C VAL A 308 -6.07 -19.66 21.53
N GLN A 309 -6.52 -19.22 22.70
CA GLN A 309 -5.94 -18.12 23.45
C GLN A 309 -5.55 -18.56 24.87
N THR A 310 -4.49 -18.00 25.45
CA THR A 310 -4.14 -18.26 26.85
C THR A 310 -5.30 -17.87 27.76
N PHE A 311 -5.74 -18.78 28.64
CA PHE A 311 -6.80 -18.48 29.60
C PHE A 311 -6.25 -17.67 30.77
N LEU A 312 -6.85 -16.51 31.04
CA LEU A 312 -6.44 -15.59 32.11
C LEU A 312 -7.27 -15.86 33.38
N PRO A 313 -6.70 -16.36 34.48
CA PRO A 313 -7.49 -16.79 35.64
C PRO A 313 -7.87 -15.66 36.61
N GLY A 314 -7.34 -14.44 36.42
CA GLY A 314 -7.53 -13.32 37.33
C GLY A 314 -8.88 -12.59 37.21
N ARG A 315 -8.94 -11.39 37.80
CA ARG A 315 -10.12 -10.52 37.86
C ARG A 315 -10.47 -9.97 36.48
N GLU A 316 -11.76 -9.84 36.18
CA GLU A 316 -12.28 -9.33 34.90
C GLU A 316 -12.94 -7.97 35.08
N PHE A 317 -12.63 -7.04 34.18
CA PHE A 317 -13.10 -5.66 34.22
C PHE A 317 -13.68 -5.24 32.88
N THR A 318 -14.82 -4.57 32.94
CA THR A 318 -15.37 -3.80 31.84
C THR A 318 -14.96 -2.34 32.00
N VAL A 319 -14.34 -1.79 30.94
CA VAL A 319 -13.86 -0.42 30.85
C VAL A 319 -14.70 0.33 29.82
N SER A 320 -15.63 1.16 30.31
CA SER A 320 -16.51 1.97 29.45
C SER A 320 -15.86 3.31 29.15
N CYS A 321 -15.81 3.69 27.88
CA CYS A 321 -15.22 4.94 27.42
C CYS A 321 -16.28 5.82 26.74
N VAL A 322 -16.23 7.14 26.97
CA VAL A 322 -17.06 8.14 26.30
C VAL A 322 -16.17 9.29 25.85
N GLY A 323 -16.39 9.83 24.64
CA GLY A 323 -15.62 10.94 24.08
C GLY A 323 -14.77 10.54 22.89
N ASN A 324 -14.04 11.50 22.32
CA ASN A 324 -13.03 11.23 21.30
C ASN A 324 -11.68 11.84 21.73
N PRO A 325 -10.55 11.10 21.67
CA PRO A 325 -9.24 11.65 22.05
C PRO A 325 -8.87 12.92 21.29
N SER A 326 -9.17 12.96 19.99
CA SER A 326 -8.89 14.10 19.10
C SER A 326 -9.62 15.39 19.46
N THR A 327 -10.77 15.31 20.14
CA THR A 327 -11.54 16.48 20.60
C THR A 327 -11.20 16.89 22.03
N GLY A 328 -10.42 16.08 22.76
CA GLY A 328 -10.00 16.32 24.13
C GLY A 328 -11.13 16.18 25.16
N ASP A 329 -12.19 15.44 24.84
CA ASP A 329 -13.32 15.13 25.73
C ASP A 329 -13.44 13.63 26.04
N PHE A 330 -12.37 12.86 25.76
CA PHE A 330 -12.24 11.45 26.08
C PHE A 330 -12.15 11.20 27.58
N GLU A 331 -12.97 10.28 28.08
CA GLU A 331 -12.99 9.83 29.46
C GLU A 331 -13.16 8.31 29.55
N VAL A 332 -12.36 7.68 30.41
CA VAL A 332 -12.59 6.32 30.89
C VAL A 332 -13.46 6.40 32.14
N LEU A 333 -14.66 5.83 32.09
CA LEU A 333 -15.59 5.78 33.21
C LEU A 333 -15.06 4.83 34.32
N PRO A 334 -15.58 4.93 35.56
CA PRO A 334 -15.22 4.03 36.64
C PRO A 334 -15.32 2.55 36.23
N LEU A 335 -14.32 1.78 36.63
CA LEU A 335 -14.18 0.38 36.23
C LEU A 335 -15.34 -0.43 36.81
N LEU A 336 -15.94 -1.28 35.98
CA LEU A 336 -16.94 -2.24 36.42
C LEU A 336 -16.29 -3.63 36.51
N GLU A 337 -16.14 -4.16 37.71
CA GLU A 337 -15.61 -5.50 37.92
C GLU A 337 -16.73 -6.54 37.84
N ILE A 338 -16.46 -7.66 37.17
CA ILE A 338 -17.36 -8.80 37.10
C ILE A 338 -16.94 -9.78 38.17
N ASP A 339 -17.80 -9.94 39.18
CA ASP A 339 -17.53 -10.80 40.32
C ASP A 339 -18.22 -12.16 40.17
N TYR A 340 -17.38 -13.19 39.98
CA TYR A 340 -17.77 -14.59 39.87
C TYR A 340 -17.72 -15.36 41.21
N SER A 341 -17.44 -14.70 42.33
CA SER A 341 -17.25 -15.34 43.64
C SER A 341 -18.47 -16.10 44.14
N HIS A 342 -19.66 -15.72 43.68
CA HIS A 342 -20.93 -16.37 44.02
C HIS A 342 -21.37 -17.44 43.02
N LEU A 343 -20.62 -17.66 41.93
CA LEU A 343 -20.94 -18.66 40.91
C LEU A 343 -20.68 -20.08 41.45
N LYS A 344 -21.73 -20.91 41.44
CA LYS A 344 -21.70 -22.30 41.90
C LYS A 344 -21.22 -23.25 40.79
N GLY A 345 -20.59 -24.36 41.19
CA GLY A 345 -20.08 -25.40 40.30
C GLY A 345 -18.63 -25.18 39.85
N ASP A 346 -18.08 -26.17 39.15
CA ASP A 346 -16.66 -26.23 38.75
C ASP A 346 -16.39 -25.68 37.34
N GLY A 347 -17.42 -25.11 36.69
CA GLY A 347 -17.30 -24.51 35.37
C GLY A 347 -16.41 -23.26 35.33
N PRO A 348 -15.93 -22.85 34.14
CA PRO A 348 -14.99 -21.75 34.00
C PRO A 348 -15.61 -20.42 34.48
N ARG A 349 -14.80 -19.62 35.18
CA ARG A 349 -15.21 -18.31 35.72
C ARG A 349 -15.13 -17.22 34.64
N VAL A 350 -15.93 -17.35 33.60
CA VAL A 350 -16.07 -16.43 32.45
C VAL A 350 -17.55 -16.19 32.15
N GLN A 351 -17.87 -15.15 31.38
CA GLN A 351 -19.25 -14.93 30.91
C GLN A 351 -19.63 -15.97 29.84
N LEU A 352 -20.43 -16.96 30.22
CA LEU A 352 -20.87 -18.06 29.37
C LEU A 352 -22.06 -17.64 28.51
N PHE A 353 -22.03 -17.99 27.22
CA PHE A 353 -23.16 -17.82 26.29
C PHE A 353 -24.42 -18.53 26.79
N ASP A 354 -24.28 -19.77 27.26
CA ASP A 354 -25.36 -20.58 27.82
C ASP A 354 -26.01 -19.89 29.03
N GLY A 355 -25.18 -19.24 29.84
CA GLY A 355 -25.61 -18.40 30.94
C GLY A 355 -26.40 -17.19 30.45
N LYS A 356 -25.91 -16.51 29.40
CA LYS A 356 -26.59 -15.36 28.79
C LYS A 356 -27.99 -15.70 28.26
N ARG A 357 -28.15 -16.86 27.64
CA ARG A 357 -29.42 -17.33 27.06
C ARG A 357 -30.37 -18.01 28.05
N GLY A 358 -30.05 -17.99 29.34
CA GLY A 358 -30.87 -18.63 30.36
C GLY A 358 -30.93 -20.16 30.26
N LEU A 359 -29.94 -20.78 29.60
CA LEU A 359 -29.79 -22.23 29.50
C LEU A 359 -29.13 -22.82 30.76
N ILE A 360 -28.59 -21.96 31.63
CA ILE A 360 -28.08 -22.30 32.95
C ILE A 360 -28.96 -21.62 34.00
N ASP A 361 -29.68 -22.43 34.78
CA ASP A 361 -30.52 -21.94 35.88
C ASP A 361 -29.71 -21.09 36.86
N ASP A 362 -30.28 -19.95 37.27
CA ASP A 362 -29.72 -19.04 38.26
C ASP A 362 -28.32 -18.47 37.93
N TYR A 363 -27.84 -18.55 36.68
CA TYR A 363 -26.51 -18.04 36.31
C TYR A 363 -26.39 -16.53 36.53
N TRP A 364 -27.38 -15.76 36.05
CA TRP A 364 -27.40 -14.30 36.18
C TRP A 364 -27.70 -13.78 37.58
N THR A 365 -28.30 -14.60 38.45
CA THR A 365 -28.50 -14.23 39.86
C THR A 365 -27.23 -14.42 40.69
N GLN A 366 -26.23 -15.14 40.15
CA GLN A 366 -24.96 -15.44 40.80
C GLN A 366 -23.79 -14.58 40.32
N VAL A 367 -23.80 -14.10 39.07
CA VAL A 367 -22.77 -13.17 38.57
C VAL A 367 -23.15 -11.74 38.97
N THR A 368 -22.31 -11.09 39.79
CA THR A 368 -22.56 -9.71 40.23
C THR A 368 -21.59 -8.74 39.57
N HIS A 369 -21.94 -7.46 39.56
CA HIS A 369 -21.06 -6.40 39.05
C HIS A 369 -20.83 -5.39 40.16
N THR A 370 -19.58 -5.05 40.40
CA THR A 370 -19.17 -4.15 41.49
C THR A 370 -18.23 -3.07 40.96
N HIS A 371 -17.93 -2.07 41.80
CA HIS A 371 -16.94 -1.05 41.45
C HIS A 371 -15.53 -1.66 41.50
N GLY A 372 -14.86 -1.67 40.35
CA GLY A 372 -13.54 -2.26 40.19
C GLY A 372 -12.45 -1.37 40.79
N HIS A 373 -11.71 -1.92 41.76
CA HIS A 373 -10.59 -1.23 42.38
C HIS A 373 -9.24 -1.80 41.89
N VAL A 374 -8.41 -0.94 41.31
CA VAL A 374 -7.04 -1.24 40.87
C VAL A 374 -6.08 -0.14 41.31
N ASP A 375 -4.78 -0.43 41.32
CA ASP A 375 -3.76 0.55 41.65
C ASP A 375 -3.77 1.73 40.68
N THR A 376 -3.40 2.93 41.17
CA THR A 376 -3.40 4.17 40.36
C THR A 376 -2.53 4.05 39.10
N ALA A 377 -1.45 3.27 39.15
CA ALA A 377 -0.60 3.01 38.00
C ALA A 377 -1.34 2.21 36.90
N VAL A 378 -2.12 1.20 37.29
CA VAL A 378 -2.94 0.39 36.37
C VAL A 378 -4.06 1.24 35.77
N LEU A 379 -4.70 2.09 36.58
CA LEU A 379 -5.74 3.00 36.08
C LEU A 379 -5.20 4.00 35.05
N ALA A 380 -4.00 4.56 35.29
CA ALA A 380 -3.34 5.45 34.33
C ALA A 380 -2.93 4.71 33.05
N ALA A 381 -2.50 3.46 33.16
CA ALA A 381 -2.20 2.60 32.01
C ALA A 381 -3.46 2.31 31.19
N LEU A 382 -4.57 1.93 31.84
CA LEU A 382 -5.87 1.72 31.19
C LEU A 382 -6.33 2.96 30.43
N HIS A 383 -6.24 4.15 31.02
CA HIS A 383 -6.57 5.40 30.32
C HIS A 383 -5.72 5.59 29.06
N THR A 384 -4.42 5.34 29.16
CA THR A 384 -3.49 5.46 28.02
C THR A 384 -3.80 4.42 26.94
N TRP A 385 -4.01 3.17 27.32
CA TRP A 385 -4.32 2.09 26.39
C TRP A 385 -5.67 2.29 25.70
N CYS A 386 -6.73 2.63 26.43
CA CYS A 386 -8.04 2.90 25.86
C CYS A 386 -8.00 4.10 24.89
N SER A 387 -7.29 5.18 25.25
CA SER A 387 -7.12 6.34 24.36
C SER A 387 -6.39 5.95 23.07
N LYS A 388 -5.31 5.17 23.16
CA LYS A 388 -4.60 4.67 21.97
C LYS A 388 -5.48 3.77 21.11
N LEU A 389 -6.18 2.82 21.71
CA LEU A 389 -7.08 1.92 20.99
C LEU A 389 -8.21 2.68 20.28
N PHE A 390 -8.71 3.78 20.86
CA PHE A 390 -9.66 4.66 20.18
C PHE A 390 -9.11 5.27 18.89
N GLU A 391 -7.83 5.65 18.87
CA GLU A 391 -7.18 6.20 17.69
C GLU A 391 -6.82 5.11 16.67
N GLU A 392 -6.21 4.01 17.11
CA GLU A 392 -5.73 2.92 16.25
C GLU A 392 -6.86 2.10 15.64
N LEU A 393 -7.91 1.79 16.40
CA LEU A 393 -9.09 1.04 15.92
C LEU A 393 -10.17 1.96 15.32
N GLN A 394 -9.91 3.26 15.20
CA GLN A 394 -10.84 4.27 14.67
C GLN A 394 -12.19 4.34 15.41
N LEU A 395 -12.22 4.04 16.70
CA LEU A 395 -13.42 4.09 17.53
C LEU A 395 -13.93 5.52 17.67
N LYS A 396 -15.24 5.69 17.77
CA LYS A 396 -15.88 7.01 17.92
C LYS A 396 -16.91 7.02 19.04
N ASP A 397 -16.96 8.15 19.73
CA ASP A 397 -17.96 8.60 20.71
C ASP A 397 -18.13 7.75 21.98
N TYR A 398 -18.29 6.43 21.86
CA TYR A 398 -18.40 5.51 23.00
C TYR A 398 -17.99 4.08 22.62
N CYS A 399 -17.42 3.35 23.59
CA CYS A 399 -17.01 1.96 23.42
C CYS A 399 -16.88 1.27 24.78
N ARG A 400 -17.06 -0.06 24.80
CA ARG A 400 -16.73 -0.91 25.94
C ARG A 400 -15.53 -1.79 25.59
N MET A 401 -14.49 -1.74 26.42
CA MET A 401 -13.34 -2.64 26.32
C MET A 401 -13.31 -3.55 27.53
N ASP A 402 -13.17 -4.85 27.30
CA ASP A 402 -13.11 -5.84 28.39
C ASP A 402 -11.64 -6.23 28.60
N PHE A 403 -11.20 -6.20 29.85
CA PHE A 403 -9.83 -6.52 30.27
C PHE A 403 -9.87 -7.59 31.35
N ARG A 404 -8.81 -8.39 31.42
CA ARG A 404 -8.67 -9.42 32.45
C ARG A 404 -7.25 -9.57 32.91
N MET A 405 -7.10 -9.80 34.22
CA MET A 405 -5.81 -10.02 34.83
C MET A 405 -5.34 -11.46 34.62
N ASP A 406 -4.03 -11.64 34.44
CA ASP A 406 -3.41 -12.96 34.56
C ASP A 406 -3.20 -13.37 36.03
N ALA A 407 -2.49 -14.49 36.25
CA ALA A 407 -2.20 -14.99 37.59
C ALA A 407 -1.25 -14.09 38.40
N HIS A 408 -0.53 -13.18 37.75
CA HIS A 408 0.39 -12.21 38.37
C HIS A 408 -0.28 -10.88 38.69
N GLY A 409 -1.50 -10.65 38.19
CA GLY A 409 -2.24 -9.41 38.35
C GLY A 409 -2.00 -8.41 37.22
N ASP A 410 -1.28 -8.81 36.15
CA ASP A 410 -1.05 -7.95 34.99
C ASP A 410 -2.31 -7.94 34.12
N MET A 411 -2.68 -6.75 33.64
CA MET A 411 -3.93 -6.52 32.91
C MET A 411 -3.74 -6.74 31.41
N HIS A 412 -4.60 -7.53 30.79
CA HIS A 412 -4.58 -7.80 29.35
C HIS A 412 -5.94 -7.49 28.71
N LEU A 413 -5.92 -6.96 27.49
CA LEU A 413 -7.12 -6.71 26.69
C LEU A 413 -7.72 -8.04 26.22
N LEU A 414 -9.01 -8.25 26.47
CA LEU A 414 -9.76 -9.42 26.01
C LEU A 414 -10.58 -9.15 24.75
N ASP A 415 -11.30 -8.03 24.74
CA ASP A 415 -12.25 -7.71 23.68
C ASP A 415 -12.53 -6.20 23.59
N VAL A 416 -12.87 -5.74 22.38
CA VAL A 416 -13.23 -4.35 22.10
C VAL A 416 -14.61 -4.34 21.46
N ASN A 417 -15.59 -3.75 22.14
CA ASN A 417 -16.98 -3.71 21.74
C ASN A 417 -17.35 -2.25 21.38
N PRO A 418 -17.11 -1.81 20.14
CA PRO A 418 -17.70 -0.58 19.63
C PRO A 418 -19.23 -0.68 19.59
N ASN A 419 -19.92 0.46 19.66
CA ASN A 419 -21.38 0.56 19.50
C ASN A 419 -22.20 -0.41 20.37
N ASN A 420 -21.66 -0.82 21.51
CA ASN A 420 -22.31 -1.74 22.42
C ASN A 420 -23.68 -1.22 22.87
N TRP A 421 -24.62 -2.12 23.16
CA TRP A 421 -25.83 -1.74 23.89
C TRP A 421 -25.48 -0.85 25.08
N ILE A 422 -25.99 0.39 25.07
CA ILE A 422 -25.57 1.43 26.02
C ILE A 422 -26.09 1.15 27.44
N GLY A 423 -27.10 0.28 27.56
CA GLY A 423 -27.69 -0.32 28.77
C GLY A 423 -26.71 -1.11 29.65
N GLY A 424 -27.29 -1.98 30.49
CA GLY A 424 -26.55 -3.01 31.24
C GLY A 424 -25.25 -2.54 31.91
N LYS A 425 -24.10 -3.00 31.38
CA LYS A 425 -22.77 -2.70 31.95
C LYS A 425 -22.38 -1.23 31.78
N PHE A 426 -22.62 -0.66 30.61
CA PHE A 426 -22.20 0.71 30.30
C PHE A 426 -23.01 1.73 31.13
N ARG A 427 -24.28 1.43 31.39
CA ARG A 427 -25.10 2.08 32.42
C ARG A 427 -24.48 2.12 33.79
N ARG A 428 -24.11 0.95 34.30
CA ARG A 428 -23.57 0.83 35.66
C ARG A 428 -22.27 1.62 35.79
N SER A 429 -21.41 1.62 34.76
CA SER A 429 -20.21 2.47 34.74
C SER A 429 -20.56 3.96 34.83
N GLY A 430 -21.61 4.42 34.13
CA GLY A 430 -22.09 5.80 34.22
C GLY A 430 -22.72 6.15 35.57
N GLU A 431 -23.48 5.24 36.17
CA GLU A 431 -24.06 5.41 37.51
C GLU A 431 -22.96 5.49 38.60
N LEU A 432 -21.90 4.67 38.47
CA LEU A 432 -20.70 4.76 39.31
C LEU A 432 -19.95 6.08 39.13
N ALA A 433 -20.04 6.70 37.94
CA ALA A 433 -19.53 8.06 37.69
C ALA A 433 -20.46 9.16 38.24
N GLY A 434 -21.58 8.81 38.88
CA GLY A 434 -22.56 9.76 39.40
C GLY A 434 -23.48 10.38 38.35
N MET A 435 -23.54 9.82 37.13
CA MET A 435 -24.43 10.29 36.07
C MET A 435 -25.78 9.58 36.12
N THR A 436 -26.87 10.33 35.95
CA THR A 436 -28.18 9.73 35.68
C THR A 436 -28.25 9.18 34.26
N TRP A 437 -29.21 8.29 34.00
CA TRP A 437 -29.41 7.68 32.69
C TRP A 437 -29.59 8.71 31.56
N PRO A 438 -30.46 9.75 31.70
CA PRO A 438 -30.55 10.82 30.69
C PRO A 438 -29.25 11.61 30.52
N GLN A 439 -28.47 11.83 31.58
CA GLN A 439 -27.20 12.56 31.51
C GLN A 439 -26.15 11.79 30.70
N LEU A 440 -26.04 10.48 30.90
CA LEU A 440 -25.09 9.64 30.16
C LEU A 440 -25.45 9.59 28.66
N LEU A 441 -26.72 9.39 28.33
CA LEU A 441 -27.21 9.38 26.95
C LEU A 441 -26.97 10.74 26.27
N ARG A 442 -27.28 11.83 26.98
CA ARG A 442 -27.00 13.19 26.50
C ARG A 442 -25.50 13.42 26.26
N ARG A 443 -24.63 12.88 27.11
CA ARG A 443 -23.17 12.98 26.97
C ARG A 443 -22.67 12.36 25.67
N VAL A 444 -23.19 11.19 25.28
CA VAL A 444 -22.84 10.52 24.01
C VAL A 444 -23.35 11.34 22.80
N ILE A 445 -24.58 11.84 22.86
CA ILE A 445 -25.16 12.71 21.82
C ILE A 445 -24.30 13.98 21.65
N ASP A 446 -23.92 14.64 22.74
CA ASP A 446 -23.13 15.88 22.68
C ASP A 446 -21.70 15.64 22.18
N THR A 447 -21.09 14.52 22.52
CA THR A 447 -19.78 14.09 21.98
C THR A 447 -19.84 14.00 20.45
N THR A 448 -20.89 13.38 19.94
CA THR A 448 -21.12 13.23 18.49
C THR A 448 -21.41 14.58 17.84
N ARG A 449 -22.21 15.44 18.48
CA ARG A 449 -22.46 16.81 18.00
C ARG A 449 -21.15 17.58 17.86
N ARG A 450 -20.22 17.46 18.81
CA ARG A 450 -18.88 18.09 18.70
C ARG A 450 -18.10 17.53 17.52
N ARG A 451 -18.09 16.20 17.35
CA ARG A 451 -17.41 15.52 16.23
C ARG A 451 -17.88 16.02 14.86
N PHE A 452 -19.18 16.29 14.72
CA PHE A 452 -19.78 16.80 13.46
C PHE A 452 -19.96 18.33 13.40
N GLY A 453 -19.55 19.08 14.43
CA GLY A 453 -19.73 20.54 14.47
C GLY A 453 -21.18 21.01 14.56
N LEU A 454 -22.08 20.20 15.13
CA LEU A 454 -23.50 20.50 15.31
C LEU A 454 -23.72 21.38 16.57
N PRO A 455 -24.79 22.21 16.61
CA PRO A 455 -25.10 23.05 17.78
C PRO A 455 -25.29 22.22 19.06
N LEU A 456 -24.68 22.68 20.16
CA LEU A 456 -24.86 22.12 21.51
C LEU A 456 -26.06 22.77 22.21
N GLY A 457 -26.75 22.03 23.09
CA GLY A 457 -27.87 22.55 23.87
C GLY A 457 -27.44 23.62 24.89
N VAL A 458 -28.38 24.47 25.31
CA VAL A 458 -28.15 25.71 26.11
C VAL A 458 -27.52 25.46 27.49
N ASP A 459 -27.62 24.23 28.03
CA ASP A 459 -27.09 23.83 29.34
C ASP A 459 -25.89 22.85 29.24
N THR A 460 -25.21 22.76 28.09
CA THR A 460 -24.05 21.87 27.94
C THR A 460 -22.85 22.45 28.71
N PRO A 461 -22.28 21.76 29.72
CA PRO A 461 -21.11 22.27 30.42
C PRO A 461 -19.95 22.47 29.43
N PRO A 462 -19.15 23.55 29.59
CA PRO A 462 -17.96 23.76 28.78
C PRO A 462 -16.95 22.62 28.98
N ARG A 463 -15.99 22.51 28.05
CA ARG A 463 -14.89 21.52 28.01
C ARG A 463 -14.37 21.20 29.43
N ALA A 464 -14.04 19.92 29.70
CA ALA A 464 -13.48 19.43 30.97
C ALA A 464 -12.06 19.96 31.33
N SER A 465 -11.72 21.18 30.89
CA SER A 465 -10.54 21.93 31.32
C SER A 465 -10.81 22.91 32.48
N GLU A 466 -12.00 22.86 33.09
CA GLU A 466 -12.41 23.79 34.16
C GLU A 466 -13.13 23.08 35.33
N THR A 467 -12.48 22.13 36.00
CA THR A 467 -12.83 21.76 37.39
C THR A 467 -11.57 21.41 38.20
N SER A 468 -11.57 21.85 39.45
CA SER A 468 -10.44 21.89 40.38
C SER A 468 -9.85 20.50 40.69
N VAL A 469 -8.53 20.36 40.51
CA VAL A 469 -7.75 19.22 41.00
C VAL A 469 -7.44 19.41 42.48
N ASP A 470 -7.65 18.35 43.26
CA ASP A 470 -7.31 18.24 44.68
C ASP A 470 -5.82 18.54 44.91
N THR A 471 -5.56 19.57 45.72
CA THR A 471 -4.23 20.12 45.99
C THR A 471 -3.33 19.13 46.75
N ALA A 472 -3.92 18.14 47.43
CA ALA A 472 -3.18 17.13 48.19
C ALA A 472 -2.37 16.16 47.30
N SER A 473 -2.82 15.90 46.07
CA SER A 473 -2.11 15.00 45.14
C SER A 473 -0.92 15.66 44.44
N CYS A 474 -0.95 16.98 44.25
CA CYS A 474 0.15 17.74 43.65
C CYS A 474 1.36 17.85 44.59
N GLU A 475 1.14 17.99 45.90
CA GLU A 475 2.22 18.03 46.89
C GLU A 475 3.00 16.70 46.96
N ALA A 476 2.32 15.57 46.79
CA ALA A 476 2.94 14.24 46.77
C ALA A 476 3.81 14.00 45.51
N ILE A 477 3.42 14.57 44.37
CA ILE A 477 4.15 14.46 43.10
C ILE A 477 5.40 15.35 43.13
N VAL A 478 5.31 16.56 43.71
CA VAL A 478 6.43 17.48 43.91
C VAL A 478 7.49 16.89 44.86
N ALA A 479 7.07 16.16 45.90
CA ALA A 479 7.98 15.45 46.80
C ALA A 479 8.76 14.30 46.12
N ARG A 480 8.18 13.66 45.11
CA ARG A 480 8.84 12.61 44.31
C ARG A 480 9.85 13.16 43.31
N ILE A 481 9.51 14.26 42.63
CA ILE A 481 10.37 14.88 41.59
C ILE A 481 11.62 15.55 42.19
N THR A 482 11.56 16.03 43.44
CA THR A 482 12.67 16.72 44.11
C THR A 482 13.79 15.79 44.63
N SER A 483 13.68 14.48 44.38
CA SER A 483 14.64 13.46 44.85
C SER A 483 15.67 13.00 43.81
N SER A 484 15.63 13.48 42.56
CA SER A 484 16.62 13.13 41.53
C SER A 484 17.60 14.29 41.28
N ALA A 485 18.89 13.98 41.45
CA ALA A 485 19.97 14.95 41.49
C ALA A 485 20.50 15.26 40.09
N SER A 486 19.85 16.16 39.34
CA SER A 486 20.48 16.92 38.24
C SER A 486 19.49 17.88 37.57
N PHE A 487 19.41 19.12 38.05
CA PHE A 487 19.11 20.39 37.34
C PHE A 487 18.88 21.50 38.39
N PRO A 488 19.06 22.80 38.10
CA PRO A 488 19.01 23.85 39.10
C PRO A 488 17.56 24.12 39.55
N ALA A 489 17.13 23.39 40.57
CA ALA A 489 15.78 23.41 41.14
C ALA A 489 15.31 24.82 41.53
N ALA A 490 16.22 25.69 42.00
CA ALA A 490 15.86 26.98 42.60
C ALA A 490 15.11 27.95 41.67
N LEU A 491 15.40 27.94 40.37
CA LEU A 491 14.80 28.87 39.39
C LEU A 491 13.39 28.41 38.96
N ILE A 492 13.19 27.10 38.82
CA ILE A 492 11.90 26.50 38.50
C ILE A 492 10.99 26.52 39.74
N THR A 493 11.52 26.26 40.94
CA THR A 493 10.73 26.38 42.18
C THR A 493 10.20 27.79 42.41
N SER A 494 11.00 28.83 42.11
CA SER A 494 10.57 30.23 42.22
C SER A 494 9.50 30.61 41.17
N ALA A 495 9.63 30.11 39.93
CA ALA A 495 8.64 30.33 38.88
C ALA A 495 7.34 29.56 39.14
N LEU A 496 7.43 28.30 39.58
CA LEU A 496 6.29 27.45 39.93
C LEU A 496 5.52 28.02 41.14
N GLN A 497 6.21 28.57 42.15
CA GLN A 497 5.55 29.24 43.28
C GLN A 497 4.83 30.54 42.89
N ARG A 498 5.36 31.30 41.92
CA ARG A 498 4.73 32.55 41.45
C ARG A 498 3.55 32.31 40.51
N PHE A 499 3.57 31.22 39.75
CA PHE A 499 2.56 30.93 38.72
C PHE A 499 1.68 29.72 39.04
N ALA A 500 1.75 29.18 40.26
CA ALA A 500 0.94 28.04 40.75
C ALA A 500 -0.57 28.20 40.51
N HIS A 501 -1.06 29.45 40.40
CA HIS A 501 -2.46 29.79 40.16
C HIS A 501 -2.80 30.14 38.70
N HIS A 502 -1.84 30.03 37.77
CA HIS A 502 -2.02 30.36 36.34
C HIS A 502 -1.60 29.18 35.43
N PRO A 503 -2.50 28.22 35.17
CA PRO A 503 -2.19 26.95 34.50
C PRO A 503 -1.69 27.11 33.04
N ARG A 504 -2.09 28.16 32.32
CA ARG A 504 -1.54 28.46 30.98
C ARG A 504 -0.09 28.92 31.02
N GLN A 505 0.31 29.66 32.05
CA GLN A 505 1.70 30.09 32.23
C GLN A 505 2.56 28.95 32.77
N LEU A 506 2.01 28.11 33.64
CA LEU A 506 2.69 26.90 34.13
C LEU A 506 2.92 25.88 33.01
N SER A 507 1.93 25.62 32.15
CA SER A 507 2.07 24.77 30.96
C SER A 507 3.07 25.35 29.97
N ALA A 508 3.07 26.68 29.72
CA ALA A 508 4.08 27.32 28.87
C ALA A 508 5.50 27.25 29.48
N ILE A 509 5.64 27.34 30.81
CA ILE A 509 6.93 27.23 31.51
C ILE A 509 7.40 25.77 31.55
N MET A 510 6.51 24.79 31.74
CA MET A 510 6.83 23.36 31.70
C MET A 510 7.13 22.89 30.28
N GLN A 511 6.43 23.41 29.28
CA GLN A 511 6.73 23.18 27.86
C GLN A 511 8.07 23.83 27.50
N ALA A 512 8.33 25.09 27.89
CA ALA A 512 9.62 25.73 27.67
C ALA A 512 10.77 25.04 28.43
N ALA A 513 10.52 24.48 29.61
CA ALA A 513 11.50 23.70 30.37
C ALA A 513 11.71 22.30 29.76
N ALA A 514 10.67 21.68 29.21
CA ALA A 514 10.76 20.43 28.44
C ALA A 514 11.49 20.66 27.11
N ASP A 515 11.17 21.72 26.38
CA ASP A 515 11.84 22.14 25.15
C ASP A 515 13.32 22.49 25.42
N ALA A 516 13.61 23.14 26.54
CA ALA A 516 14.98 23.43 26.98
C ALA A 516 15.74 22.17 27.45
N ALA A 517 15.05 21.21 28.08
CA ALA A 517 15.63 19.92 28.47
C ALA A 517 15.87 19.01 27.25
N VAL A 518 14.99 19.06 26.25
CA VAL A 518 15.16 18.42 24.93
C VAL A 518 16.32 19.08 24.17
N ALA A 519 16.43 20.41 24.21
CA ALA A 519 17.57 21.14 23.64
C ALA A 519 18.90 20.87 24.38
N ALA A 520 18.86 20.55 25.67
CA ALA A 520 20.04 20.22 26.48
C ALA A 520 20.49 18.75 26.34
N ASN A 521 19.56 17.82 26.08
CA ASN A 521 19.85 16.38 25.90
C ASN A 521 20.02 15.95 24.43
N GLY A 522 19.77 16.85 23.47
CA GLY A 522 20.03 16.61 22.06
C GLY A 522 20.64 17.84 21.42
N THR A 523 21.97 17.93 21.38
CA THR A 523 22.62 18.74 20.34
C THR A 523 22.41 18.03 19.01
N HIS A 524 21.24 18.19 18.39
CA HIS A 524 21.18 18.14 16.94
C HIS A 524 22.06 19.29 16.47
N GLN A 525 23.28 18.99 16.02
CA GLN A 525 24.05 19.94 15.24
C GLN A 525 23.14 20.38 14.08
N ARG A 526 22.74 21.64 14.07
CA ARG A 526 22.04 22.22 12.90
C ARG A 526 23.09 22.38 11.81
N PHE A 527 23.18 21.39 10.93
CA PHE A 527 23.88 21.56 9.66
C PHE A 527 23.11 22.58 8.83
N SER A 528 23.81 23.49 8.16
CA SER A 528 23.20 24.48 7.29
C SER A 528 23.22 23.95 5.87
N ALA A 529 22.06 23.94 5.21
CA ALA A 529 21.98 23.57 3.80
C ALA A 529 22.84 24.54 2.97
N PRO A 530 23.56 24.04 1.95
CA PRO A 530 24.28 24.93 1.04
C PRO A 530 23.27 25.81 0.30
N VAL A 531 23.57 27.09 0.19
CA VAL A 531 22.70 28.05 -0.49
C VAL A 531 23.22 28.24 -1.91
N PRO A 532 22.44 27.87 -2.95
CA PRO A 532 22.87 28.08 -4.32
C PRO A 532 22.95 29.58 -4.63
N ARG A 533 23.92 29.97 -5.47
CA ARG A 533 24.01 31.34 -5.95
C ARG A 533 22.83 31.63 -6.89
N ALA A 534 22.09 32.70 -6.58
CA ALA A 534 21.11 33.28 -7.50
C ALA A 534 21.81 34.22 -8.50
N ASP A 535 21.58 34.02 -9.79
CA ASP A 535 22.05 34.87 -10.90
C ASP A 535 20.86 35.57 -11.58
N PRO A 536 20.42 36.74 -11.09
CA PRO A 536 19.22 37.42 -11.58
C PRO A 536 19.38 38.02 -12.99
N VAL A 537 20.57 37.90 -13.60
CA VAL A 537 20.89 38.51 -14.90
C VAL A 537 20.47 37.60 -16.05
N LYS A 538 20.43 36.27 -15.85
CA LYS A 538 20.08 35.32 -16.91
C LYS A 538 18.55 35.26 -17.12
N LYS A 539 18.15 35.63 -18.34
CA LYS A 539 16.76 35.61 -18.79
C LYS A 539 16.59 34.59 -19.91
N ARG A 540 15.53 33.80 -19.82
CA ARG A 540 15.12 32.87 -20.87
C ARG A 540 13.87 33.39 -21.54
N THR A 541 13.87 33.43 -22.87
CA THR A 541 12.69 33.79 -23.67
C THR A 541 12.18 32.55 -24.38
N MET A 542 10.92 32.18 -24.14
CA MET A 542 10.23 31.11 -24.85
C MET A 542 8.86 31.61 -25.30
N HIS A 543 8.51 31.38 -26.57
CA HIS A 543 7.23 31.81 -27.16
C HIS A 543 6.89 33.30 -26.96
N GLY A 544 7.91 34.17 -26.86
CA GLY A 544 7.76 35.60 -26.63
C GLY A 544 7.69 36.01 -25.14
N ASP A 545 7.54 35.08 -24.21
CA ASP A 545 7.57 35.34 -22.78
C ASP A 545 8.99 35.25 -22.24
N THR A 546 9.44 36.29 -21.54
CA THR A 546 10.77 36.34 -20.92
C THR A 546 10.67 36.18 -19.40
N ARG A 547 11.34 35.17 -18.86
CA ARG A 547 11.42 34.89 -17.43
C ARG A 547 12.87 34.93 -16.98
N THR A 548 13.11 35.42 -15.76
CA THR A 548 14.42 35.27 -15.12
C THR A 548 14.50 33.87 -14.53
N ASP A 549 15.58 33.17 -14.80
CA ASP A 549 15.92 31.90 -14.17
C ASP A 549 17.26 32.09 -13.45
N GLU A 550 17.18 32.27 -12.14
CA GLU A 550 18.32 32.61 -11.29
C GLU A 550 19.33 31.45 -11.17
N TYR A 551 18.96 30.24 -11.61
CA TYR A 551 19.77 29.03 -11.46
C TYR A 551 20.17 28.40 -12.79
N THR A 552 20.04 29.11 -13.92
CA THR A 552 20.44 28.61 -15.24
C THR A 552 21.89 28.12 -15.30
N TRP A 553 22.77 28.61 -14.44
CA TRP A 553 24.16 28.13 -14.37
C TRP A 553 24.27 26.64 -14.02
N MET A 554 23.30 26.06 -13.30
CA MET A 554 23.27 24.65 -12.95
C MET A 554 23.00 23.71 -14.14
N HIS A 555 22.62 24.24 -15.31
CA HIS A 555 22.50 23.43 -16.53
C HIS A 555 23.86 22.96 -17.05
N ASP A 556 24.95 23.67 -16.71
CA ASP A 556 26.30 23.28 -17.06
C ASP A 556 26.85 22.32 -16.01
N VAL A 557 26.47 21.05 -16.14
CA VAL A 557 26.82 19.99 -15.20
C VAL A 557 28.32 19.70 -15.15
N ASP A 558 29.08 20.14 -16.15
CA ASP A 558 30.54 19.99 -16.21
C ASP A 558 31.29 21.16 -15.54
N SER A 559 30.59 22.22 -15.13
CA SER A 559 31.21 23.37 -14.50
C SER A 559 31.69 23.06 -13.07
N ASP A 560 32.87 23.61 -12.72
CA ASP A 560 33.41 23.50 -11.36
C ASP A 560 32.41 24.05 -10.32
N GLU A 561 31.70 25.13 -10.64
CA GLU A 561 30.68 25.73 -9.76
C GLU A 561 29.53 24.77 -9.46
N PHE A 562 29.08 23.99 -10.46
CA PHE A 562 28.04 22.98 -10.28
C PHE A 562 28.53 21.82 -9.44
N GLN A 563 29.71 21.30 -9.74
CA GLN A 563 30.32 20.21 -8.98
C GLN A 563 30.53 20.58 -7.51
N ASP A 564 31.08 21.77 -7.23
CA ASP A 564 31.27 22.29 -5.87
C ASP A 564 29.95 22.38 -5.10
N HIS A 565 28.87 22.81 -5.76
CA HIS A 565 27.55 22.90 -5.13
C HIS A 565 26.95 21.52 -4.84
N ILE A 566 27.06 20.57 -5.77
CA ILE A 566 26.61 19.19 -5.58
C ILE A 566 27.39 18.50 -4.46
N ASP A 567 28.71 18.67 -4.39
CA ASP A 567 29.54 18.13 -3.31
C ASP A 567 29.12 18.70 -1.94
N ALA A 568 28.77 19.98 -1.89
CA ALA A 568 28.26 20.61 -0.68
C ALA A 568 26.88 20.05 -0.27
N GLU A 569 25.98 19.80 -1.22
CA GLU A 569 24.68 19.16 -0.97
C GLU A 569 24.82 17.71 -0.50
N CYS A 570 25.72 16.94 -1.12
CA CYS A 570 26.05 15.58 -0.69
C CYS A 570 26.60 15.57 0.74
N THR A 571 27.54 16.47 1.05
CA THR A 571 28.12 16.59 2.40
C THR A 571 27.04 16.93 3.45
N TYR A 572 26.15 17.87 3.12
CA TYR A 572 25.04 18.25 4.00
C TYR A 572 24.08 17.07 4.25
N SER A 573 23.73 16.32 3.20
CA SER A 573 22.88 15.12 3.29
C SER A 573 23.52 14.03 4.16
N GLU A 574 24.81 13.74 3.97
CA GLU A 574 25.56 12.78 4.78
C GLU A 574 25.56 13.17 6.27
N GLN A 575 25.82 14.43 6.57
CA GLN A 575 25.81 14.95 7.94
C GLN A 575 24.42 14.83 8.59
N LEU A 576 23.36 15.16 7.84
CA LEU A 576 21.98 15.04 8.31
C LEU A 576 21.58 13.59 8.58
N MET A 577 22.03 12.66 7.74
CA MET A 577 21.67 11.24 7.81
C MET A 577 22.58 10.41 8.73
N ALA A 578 23.75 10.90 9.14
CA ALA A 578 24.76 10.15 9.90
C ALA A 578 24.21 9.41 11.14
N HIS A 579 23.28 10.03 11.88
CA HIS A 579 22.68 9.40 13.07
C HIS A 579 21.77 8.19 12.76
N ARG A 580 21.39 8.00 11.49
CA ARG A 580 20.53 6.91 11.00
C ARG A 580 21.33 5.76 10.39
N GLU A 581 22.67 5.81 10.37
CA GLU A 581 23.50 4.77 9.77
C GLU A 581 23.12 3.34 10.24
N PRO A 582 22.87 3.07 11.55
CA PRO A 582 22.47 1.74 11.99
C PRO A 582 21.12 1.28 11.42
N LEU A 583 20.19 2.22 11.20
CA LEU A 583 18.90 1.93 10.56
C LEU A 583 19.07 1.66 9.06
N ILE A 584 19.90 2.45 8.39
CA ILE A 584 20.22 2.29 6.97
C ILE A 584 20.85 0.92 6.73
N GLU A 585 21.85 0.54 7.53
CA GLU A 585 22.51 -0.78 7.43
C GLU A 585 21.50 -1.92 7.64
N ARG A 586 20.59 -1.78 8.61
CA ARG A 586 19.55 -2.79 8.86
C ARG A 586 18.58 -2.91 7.67
N ILE A 587 18.08 -1.78 7.15
CA ILE A 587 17.19 -1.78 5.98
C ILE A 587 17.91 -2.35 4.76
N ALA A 588 19.18 -1.98 4.52
CA ALA A 588 19.98 -2.50 3.42
C ALA A 588 20.15 -4.03 3.51
N LYS A 589 20.38 -4.55 4.72
CA LYS A 589 20.43 -5.99 4.97
C LYS A 589 19.07 -6.66 4.67
N GLU A 590 17.97 -6.12 5.19
CA GLU A 590 16.62 -6.64 4.95
C GLU A 590 16.26 -6.64 3.45
N LEU A 591 16.60 -5.57 2.73
CA LEU A 591 16.39 -5.48 1.29
C LEU A 591 17.22 -6.53 0.55
N LYS A 592 18.52 -6.67 0.88
CA LYS A 592 19.40 -7.67 0.26
C LYS A 592 18.90 -9.10 0.48
N GLU A 593 18.43 -9.41 1.68
CA GLU A 593 17.86 -10.73 2.01
C GLU A 593 16.56 -11.02 1.23
N ARG A 594 15.76 -9.99 0.90
CA ARG A 594 14.50 -10.09 0.15
C ARG A 594 14.67 -9.98 -1.38
N SER A 595 15.74 -9.37 -1.86
CA SER A 595 16.02 -9.10 -3.29
C SER A 595 16.48 -10.33 -4.09
N GLN A 596 16.13 -11.56 -3.66
CA GLN A 596 16.42 -12.80 -4.36
C GLN A 596 15.61 -12.91 -5.66
N PHE A 597 16.02 -12.16 -6.67
CA PHE A 597 15.32 -12.02 -7.93
C PHE A 597 15.85 -13.04 -8.93
N SER A 598 15.04 -14.04 -9.25
CA SER A 598 15.20 -14.81 -10.47
C SER A 598 13.95 -14.63 -11.30
N LYS A 599 14.09 -14.33 -12.60
CA LYS A 599 12.95 -14.43 -13.53
C LYS A 599 12.85 -15.88 -13.99
N PRO A 600 11.72 -16.58 -13.75
CA PRO A 600 11.47 -17.87 -14.37
C PRO A 600 11.43 -17.75 -15.91
N LEU A 601 11.94 -18.81 -16.54
CA LEU A 601 11.87 -19.25 -17.94
C LEU A 601 11.48 -18.26 -19.06
N LYS A 602 12.41 -18.03 -19.99
CA LYS A 602 12.09 -17.72 -21.39
C LYS A 602 12.47 -18.92 -22.27
N VAL A 603 11.45 -19.59 -22.80
CA VAL A 603 11.46 -20.31 -24.09
C VAL A 603 12.34 -21.58 -24.18
N GLU A 604 11.69 -22.68 -24.58
CA GLU A 604 12.34 -23.79 -25.29
C GLU A 604 12.62 -23.38 -26.75
N ALA A 605 13.90 -23.28 -27.10
CA ALA A 605 14.37 -22.95 -28.44
C ALA A 605 15.55 -23.84 -28.77
N HIS A 606 15.47 -24.57 -29.89
CA HIS A 606 16.54 -25.47 -30.33
C HIS A 606 16.90 -26.56 -29.30
N GLY A 607 15.94 -26.99 -28.47
CA GLY A 607 16.16 -27.98 -27.41
C GLY A 607 16.76 -27.42 -26.11
N PHE A 608 16.80 -26.09 -25.95
CA PHE A 608 17.29 -25.42 -24.75
C PHE A 608 16.22 -24.52 -24.13
N ALA A 609 16.12 -24.50 -22.81
CA ALA A 609 15.38 -23.51 -22.03
C ALA A 609 16.31 -22.34 -21.67
N TYR A 610 15.90 -21.09 -21.88
CA TYR A 610 16.69 -19.91 -21.49
C TYR A 610 16.14 -19.32 -20.18
N CYS A 611 17.03 -18.83 -19.33
CA CYS A 611 16.67 -18.25 -18.04
C CYS A 611 17.61 -17.12 -17.64
N THR A 612 17.13 -16.25 -16.76
CA THR A 612 17.93 -15.19 -16.18
C THR A 612 17.92 -15.37 -14.67
N ILE A 613 19.10 -15.58 -14.11
CA ILE A 613 19.30 -15.82 -12.68
C ILE A 613 20.14 -14.71 -12.08
N CYS A 614 19.86 -14.29 -10.86
CA CYS A 614 20.74 -13.41 -10.10
C CYS A 614 21.17 -14.17 -8.83
N PRO A 615 22.36 -14.77 -8.81
CA PRO A 615 22.90 -15.40 -7.61
C PRO A 615 23.01 -14.41 -6.44
N PRO A 616 22.89 -14.84 -5.17
CA PRO A 616 22.91 -13.94 -4.00
C PRO A 616 24.17 -13.07 -3.87
N GLU A 617 25.29 -13.52 -4.42
CA GLU A 617 26.58 -12.85 -4.45
C GLU A 617 26.73 -11.85 -5.61
N CYS A 618 25.86 -11.93 -6.62
CA CYS A 618 25.91 -11.10 -7.81
C CYS A 618 25.07 -9.83 -7.64
N VAL A 619 25.53 -8.74 -8.28
CA VAL A 619 24.78 -7.49 -8.37
C VAL A 619 23.94 -7.46 -9.65
N TYR A 620 24.44 -8.10 -10.71
CA TYR A 620 23.81 -8.18 -12.02
C TYR A 620 23.43 -9.62 -12.38
N PRO A 621 22.43 -9.81 -13.25
CA PRO A 621 21.98 -11.14 -13.62
C PRO A 621 22.93 -11.88 -14.57
N LEU A 622 22.85 -13.20 -14.53
CA LEU A 622 23.42 -14.13 -15.51
C LEU A 622 22.30 -14.57 -16.46
N HIS A 623 22.58 -14.54 -17.77
CA HIS A 623 21.70 -15.12 -18.78
C HIS A 623 22.21 -16.50 -19.15
N CYS A 624 21.40 -17.52 -18.93
CA CYS A 624 21.79 -18.92 -19.07
C CYS A 624 20.88 -19.65 -20.06
N ARG A 625 21.39 -20.72 -20.67
CA ARG A 625 20.57 -21.75 -21.32
C ARG A 625 20.81 -23.12 -20.70
N VAL A 626 19.79 -23.95 -20.71
CA VAL A 626 19.81 -25.29 -20.14
C VAL A 626 19.27 -26.29 -21.14
N ARG A 627 19.97 -27.41 -21.33
CA ARG A 627 19.50 -28.45 -22.24
C ARG A 627 18.33 -29.21 -21.62
N VAL A 628 17.19 -29.25 -22.30
CA VAL A 628 16.01 -30.00 -21.82
C VAL A 628 16.09 -31.43 -22.35
N ARG A 629 16.27 -32.41 -21.44
CA ARG A 629 16.25 -33.84 -21.76
C ARG A 629 14.92 -34.43 -21.28
N ASN A 630 14.00 -34.72 -22.20
CA ASN A 630 12.65 -35.26 -22.00
C ASN A 630 11.64 -34.35 -21.28
N HIS A 631 10.44 -34.25 -21.84
CA HIS A 631 9.26 -33.66 -21.20
C HIS A 631 8.75 -34.60 -20.10
N ALA A 632 9.31 -34.52 -18.90
CA ALA A 632 8.70 -35.12 -17.73
C ALA A 632 7.68 -34.13 -17.14
N THR A 633 6.43 -34.58 -17.01
CA THR A 633 5.32 -33.97 -16.28
C THR A 633 5.66 -33.94 -14.79
N ASP A 634 6.57 -33.05 -14.39
CA ASP A 634 7.01 -32.94 -13.02
C ASP A 634 6.60 -31.59 -12.41
N SER A 635 6.26 -31.63 -11.13
CA SER A 635 5.54 -30.56 -10.42
C SER A 635 6.44 -29.46 -9.84
N ALA A 636 7.77 -29.63 -9.88
CA ALA A 636 8.73 -28.64 -9.38
C ALA A 636 9.15 -27.64 -10.49
N PRO A 637 9.23 -26.32 -10.20
CA PRO A 637 9.68 -25.32 -11.16
C PRO A 637 11.11 -25.61 -11.67
N LEU A 638 11.32 -25.58 -13.00
CA LEU A 638 12.63 -25.80 -13.62
C LEU A 638 13.72 -24.87 -13.05
N ILE A 639 13.35 -23.66 -12.62
CA ILE A 639 14.27 -22.67 -12.05
C ILE A 639 14.91 -23.15 -10.73
N ASP A 640 14.17 -23.87 -9.89
CA ASP A 640 14.68 -24.35 -8.61
C ASP A 640 15.68 -25.50 -8.83
N ARG A 641 15.45 -26.33 -9.85
CA ARG A 641 16.40 -27.35 -10.30
C ARG A 641 17.69 -26.73 -10.82
N ILE A 642 17.61 -25.63 -11.57
CA ILE A 642 18.79 -24.90 -12.09
C ILE A 642 19.58 -24.25 -10.95
N ARG A 643 18.90 -23.60 -10.00
CA ARG A 643 19.55 -23.04 -8.80
C ARG A 643 20.29 -24.09 -8.00
N ALA A 644 19.66 -25.25 -7.77
CA ALA A 644 20.29 -26.36 -7.08
C ALA A 644 21.55 -26.87 -7.82
N ALA A 645 21.50 -26.94 -9.15
CA ALA A 645 22.63 -27.35 -9.98
C ALA A 645 23.79 -26.34 -9.99
N MET A 646 23.51 -25.04 -9.80
CA MET A 646 24.51 -23.98 -9.85
C MET A 646 25.14 -23.63 -8.50
N ARG A 647 24.59 -24.15 -7.39
CA ARG A 647 25.16 -23.96 -6.05
C ARG A 647 26.54 -24.62 -5.97
N GLU A 648 27.52 -23.95 -5.37
CA GLU A 648 28.77 -24.63 -5.02
C GLU A 648 28.48 -25.70 -3.95
N PRO A 649 29.13 -26.88 -4.00
CA PRO A 649 29.03 -27.83 -2.91
C PRO A 649 29.56 -27.14 -1.65
N ASP A 650 28.73 -27.02 -0.62
CA ASP A 650 29.18 -26.57 0.69
C ASP A 650 30.27 -27.54 1.17
N ASP A 651 31.48 -27.03 1.42
CA ASP A 651 32.63 -27.78 1.93
C ASP A 651 32.44 -28.28 3.39
N ASP A 652 31.20 -28.34 3.91
CA ASP A 652 30.96 -28.67 5.33
C ASP A 652 29.60 -29.32 5.64
N VAL A 653 29.23 -30.37 4.89
CA VAL A 653 28.23 -31.35 5.35
C VAL A 653 28.91 -32.70 5.47
N GLY A 654 29.21 -33.07 6.72
CA GLY A 654 29.83 -34.35 7.05
C GLY A 654 29.02 -35.54 6.55
N ASP A 655 29.76 -36.61 6.22
CA ASP A 655 29.25 -37.95 5.93
C ASP A 655 28.09 -38.33 6.86
N GLY A 656 26.87 -38.31 6.32
CA GLY A 656 25.64 -38.67 7.01
C GLY A 656 24.68 -39.34 6.04
N ASP A 657 24.74 -40.68 6.02
CA ASP A 657 23.78 -41.67 5.53
C ASP A 657 23.12 -41.45 4.16
N ASP A 658 23.64 -42.23 3.21
CA ASP A 658 23.06 -42.64 1.93
C ASP A 658 21.73 -43.38 2.12
N ASP A 659 20.63 -42.63 2.22
CA ASP A 659 19.28 -43.15 1.97
C ASP A 659 18.81 -42.70 0.59
N GLY A 660 19.00 -43.60 -0.38
CA GLY A 660 18.67 -43.43 -1.79
C GLY A 660 17.27 -42.85 -2.03
N VAL A 661 17.27 -41.68 -2.68
CA VAL A 661 16.08 -41.02 -3.23
C VAL A 661 15.39 -41.95 -4.22
N LYS A 662 14.14 -42.31 -3.89
CA LYS A 662 13.20 -42.96 -4.81
C LYS A 662 12.58 -41.93 -5.74
N ASP A 663 12.31 -42.41 -6.94
CA ASP A 663 11.48 -41.85 -8.02
C ASP A 663 12.15 -40.86 -9.00
N GLY A 664 12.69 -41.41 -10.09
CA GLY A 664 12.40 -40.98 -11.47
C GLY A 664 12.81 -39.60 -11.99
N VAL A 665 13.31 -38.68 -11.17
CA VAL A 665 13.65 -37.30 -11.61
C VAL A 665 15.09 -37.24 -12.13
N GLN A 666 15.30 -37.01 -13.43
CA GLN A 666 16.62 -36.64 -13.94
C GLN A 666 16.96 -35.20 -13.47
N LEU A 667 17.88 -35.08 -12.53
CA LEU A 667 18.44 -33.82 -12.04
C LEU A 667 19.15 -33.09 -13.19
N ILE A 668 18.99 -31.76 -13.29
CA ILE A 668 19.78 -30.92 -14.19
C ILE A 668 21.19 -30.89 -13.60
N GLU A 669 22.21 -31.30 -14.35
CA GLU A 669 23.60 -31.23 -13.89
C GLU A 669 24.18 -29.83 -14.17
N LYS A 670 25.20 -29.38 -13.41
CA LYS A 670 25.92 -28.12 -13.67
C LYS A 670 26.45 -28.05 -15.11
N SER A 671 26.83 -29.20 -15.68
CA SER A 671 27.25 -29.39 -17.08
C SER A 671 26.15 -29.16 -18.11
N ASP A 672 24.87 -29.19 -17.73
CA ASP A 672 23.74 -28.92 -18.62
C ASP A 672 23.41 -27.43 -18.74
N VAL A 673 24.03 -26.57 -17.91
CA VAL A 673 23.83 -25.12 -17.89
C VAL A 673 25.00 -24.41 -18.59
N LEU A 674 24.69 -23.56 -19.57
CA LEU A 674 25.66 -22.66 -20.21
C LEU A 674 25.31 -21.21 -19.89
N VAL A 675 26.23 -20.48 -19.27
CA VAL A 675 26.15 -19.02 -19.12
C VAL A 675 26.43 -18.39 -20.49
N LEU A 676 25.45 -17.66 -21.02
CA LEU A 676 25.53 -16.96 -22.30
C LEU A 676 26.06 -15.53 -22.14
N LEU A 677 25.68 -14.89 -21.04
CA LEU A 677 26.06 -13.52 -20.71
C LEU A 677 26.18 -13.39 -19.19
N ASP A 678 27.36 -13.02 -18.71
CA ASP A 678 27.58 -12.59 -17.33
C ASP A 678 27.67 -11.07 -17.31
N GLU A 679 26.65 -10.42 -16.79
CA GLU A 679 26.63 -8.96 -16.67
C GLU A 679 27.60 -8.45 -15.60
N ASN A 680 27.95 -9.26 -14.60
CA ASN A 680 28.89 -8.87 -13.55
C ASN A 680 30.31 -8.76 -14.11
N GLU A 681 30.71 -9.69 -14.98
CA GLU A 681 31.99 -9.61 -15.70
C GLU A 681 32.05 -8.37 -16.59
N LEU A 682 30.96 -8.09 -17.32
CA LEU A 682 30.90 -6.93 -18.21
C LEU A 682 30.85 -5.59 -17.48
N ALA A 683 30.29 -5.55 -16.28
CA ALA A 683 30.23 -4.35 -15.45
C ALA A 683 31.58 -3.98 -14.80
N GLN A 684 32.58 -4.89 -14.80
CA GLN A 684 33.86 -4.62 -14.14
C GLN A 684 34.57 -3.41 -14.74
N GLY A 685 34.90 -2.44 -13.88
CA GLY A 685 35.59 -1.21 -14.28
C GLY A 685 34.68 -0.11 -14.82
N HIS A 686 33.35 -0.29 -14.76
CA HIS A 686 32.37 0.73 -15.10
C HIS A 686 31.61 1.20 -13.85
N ASP A 687 31.48 2.52 -13.68
CA ASP A 687 30.73 3.12 -12.57
C ASP A 687 29.20 3.02 -12.79
N VAL A 688 28.78 2.99 -14.05
CA VAL A 688 27.40 2.77 -14.50
C VAL A 688 27.42 1.63 -15.52
N PHE A 689 26.48 0.70 -15.41
CA PHE A 689 26.36 -0.42 -16.33
C PHE A 689 24.91 -0.89 -16.42
N ALA A 690 24.39 -1.00 -17.64
CA ALA A 690 23.07 -1.56 -17.92
C ALA A 690 23.08 -2.37 -19.22
N VAL A 691 22.46 -3.54 -19.19
CA VAL A 691 22.10 -4.29 -20.41
C VAL A 691 20.66 -3.97 -20.79
N GLY A 692 20.45 -3.51 -22.02
CA GLY A 692 19.14 -3.09 -22.50
C GLY A 692 18.27 -4.26 -23.02
N ASN A 693 18.69 -4.86 -24.13
CA ASN A 693 17.99 -5.93 -24.83
C ASN A 693 18.95 -7.10 -25.06
N VAL A 694 18.45 -8.34 -24.96
CA VAL A 694 19.19 -9.58 -25.21
C VAL A 694 18.35 -10.49 -26.10
N VAL A 695 18.90 -10.88 -27.25
CA VAL A 695 18.21 -11.69 -28.28
C VAL A 695 19.10 -12.83 -28.75
N ILE A 696 18.51 -14.01 -28.92
CA ILE A 696 19.17 -15.19 -29.51
C ILE A 696 18.82 -15.27 -30.99
N SER A 697 19.81 -15.56 -31.84
CA SER A 697 19.56 -15.72 -33.28
C SER A 697 18.51 -16.81 -33.57
N PRO A 698 17.78 -16.72 -34.69
CA PRO A 698 16.89 -17.78 -35.16
C PRO A 698 17.56 -19.14 -35.34
N THR A 699 18.88 -19.17 -35.51
CA THR A 699 19.71 -20.38 -35.65
C THR A 699 20.21 -20.92 -34.32
N GLY A 700 20.16 -20.13 -33.23
CA GLY A 700 20.55 -20.55 -31.88
C GLY A 700 22.07 -20.61 -31.63
N ASP A 701 22.87 -20.06 -32.53
CA ASP A 701 24.34 -20.03 -32.52
C ASP A 701 24.92 -18.67 -32.08
N LEU A 702 24.15 -17.58 -32.20
CA LEU A 702 24.55 -16.24 -31.81
C LEU A 702 23.65 -15.68 -30.70
N ILE A 703 24.26 -14.87 -29.83
CA ILE A 703 23.57 -13.99 -28.89
C ILE A 703 23.93 -12.55 -29.23
N ALA A 704 22.92 -11.68 -29.29
CA ALA A 704 23.12 -10.25 -29.42
C ALA A 704 22.58 -9.54 -28.19
N PHE A 705 23.28 -8.51 -27.72
CA PHE A 705 22.88 -7.75 -26.55
C PHE A 705 23.37 -6.30 -26.61
N THR A 706 22.63 -5.37 -26.00
CA THR A 706 23.01 -3.96 -25.89
C THR A 706 23.57 -3.62 -24.52
N VAL A 707 24.60 -2.78 -24.47
CA VAL A 707 25.25 -2.30 -23.23
C VAL A 707 25.30 -0.78 -23.24
N ASP A 708 24.91 -0.19 -22.10
CA ASP A 708 25.07 1.23 -21.77
C ASP A 708 25.99 1.35 -20.54
N VAL A 709 27.00 2.22 -20.63
CA VAL A 709 27.99 2.51 -19.58
C VAL A 709 28.01 3.98 -19.16
N THR A 710 27.13 4.80 -19.74
CA THR A 710 27.01 6.24 -19.46
C THR A 710 25.68 6.57 -18.78
N GLY A 711 24.65 5.75 -18.98
CA GLY A 711 23.30 5.96 -18.46
C GLY A 711 22.46 6.92 -19.30
N ASP A 712 22.89 7.24 -20.53
CA ASP A 712 22.20 8.15 -21.45
C ASP A 712 21.20 7.45 -22.40
N GLU A 713 20.97 6.15 -22.18
CA GLU A 713 20.10 5.29 -23.01
C GLU A 713 20.57 5.15 -24.47
N THR A 714 21.83 5.45 -24.76
CA THR A 714 22.51 5.13 -26.01
C THR A 714 23.39 3.90 -25.84
N TYR A 715 23.13 2.86 -26.62
CA TYR A 715 23.74 1.55 -26.40
C TYR A 715 24.76 1.18 -27.48
N ALA A 716 25.76 0.40 -27.07
CA ALA A 716 26.55 -0.42 -27.96
C ALA A 716 25.93 -1.83 -28.06
N LEU A 717 25.57 -2.25 -29.27
CA LEU A 717 25.08 -3.59 -29.56
C LEU A 717 26.25 -4.52 -29.88
N TYR A 718 26.37 -5.60 -29.13
CA TYR A 718 27.35 -6.67 -29.30
C TYR A 718 26.67 -7.91 -29.87
N VAL A 719 27.34 -8.59 -30.80
CA VAL A 719 26.95 -9.90 -31.31
C VAL A 719 28.06 -10.87 -30.98
N ARG A 720 27.74 -11.94 -30.26
CA ARG A 720 28.69 -12.94 -29.76
C ARG A 720 28.30 -14.32 -30.27
N ASP A 721 29.29 -15.10 -30.66
CA ASP A 721 29.13 -16.51 -30.97
C ASP A 721 29.02 -17.32 -29.67
N ILE A 722 27.95 -18.10 -29.53
CA ILE A 722 27.63 -18.79 -28.27
C ILE A 722 28.64 -19.91 -27.98
N ALA A 723 29.16 -20.59 -29.00
CA ALA A 723 30.05 -21.73 -28.83
C ALA A 723 31.47 -21.30 -28.41
N THR A 724 31.97 -20.23 -29.02
CA THR A 724 33.33 -19.70 -28.80
C THR A 724 33.40 -18.57 -27.77
N GLN A 725 32.25 -18.00 -27.39
CA GLN A 725 32.13 -16.80 -26.55
C GLN A 725 32.81 -15.55 -27.14
N SER A 726 33.21 -15.58 -28.41
CA SER A 726 33.90 -14.47 -29.07
C SER A 726 32.92 -13.44 -29.64
N VAL A 727 33.27 -12.15 -29.55
CA VAL A 727 32.49 -11.07 -30.16
C VAL A 727 32.73 -11.08 -31.67
N VAL A 728 31.66 -11.31 -32.42
CA VAL A 728 31.63 -11.33 -33.89
C VAL A 728 31.50 -9.92 -34.45
N ARG A 729 30.65 -9.08 -33.83
CA ARG A 729 30.37 -7.72 -34.31
C ARG A 729 30.00 -6.79 -33.15
N THR A 730 30.27 -5.50 -33.34
CA THR A 730 29.83 -4.42 -32.45
C THR A 730 29.25 -3.30 -33.30
N ILE A 731 28.12 -2.73 -32.89
CA ILE A 731 27.41 -1.62 -33.53
C ILE A 731 27.18 -0.55 -32.46
N GLY A 732 27.63 0.68 -32.68
CA GLY A 732 27.43 1.80 -31.74
C GLY A 732 26.18 2.63 -32.08
N GLY A 733 25.73 3.43 -31.11
CA GLY A 733 24.65 4.41 -31.33
C GLY A 733 23.27 3.79 -31.51
N VAL A 734 23.03 2.64 -30.86
CA VAL A 734 21.74 1.95 -30.91
C VAL A 734 20.80 2.50 -29.83
N PHE A 735 19.56 2.80 -30.21
CA PHE A 735 18.51 3.24 -29.29
C PHE A 735 17.54 2.09 -29.03
N GLY A 736 17.28 1.78 -27.77
CA GLY A 736 16.21 0.87 -27.38
C GLY A 736 16.32 -0.56 -27.95
N ARG A 737 15.36 -0.95 -28.80
CA ARG A 737 15.12 -2.33 -29.26
C ARG A 737 15.82 -2.66 -30.59
N PHE A 738 16.22 -3.92 -30.74
CA PHE A 738 16.73 -4.51 -31.98
C PHE A 738 16.25 -5.97 -32.07
N ASP A 739 16.32 -6.57 -33.26
CA ASP A 739 16.04 -8.00 -33.44
C ASP A 739 16.78 -8.58 -34.67
N PHE A 740 16.93 -9.90 -34.71
CA PHE A 740 17.50 -10.62 -35.85
C PHE A 740 16.48 -10.79 -36.96
N ALA A 741 16.90 -10.56 -38.20
CA ALA A 741 16.17 -11.03 -39.37
C ALA A 741 16.07 -12.56 -39.36
N ALA A 742 15.08 -13.12 -40.08
CA ALA A 742 14.80 -14.56 -40.12
C ALA A 742 16.01 -15.42 -40.56
N CYS A 743 16.95 -14.85 -41.31
CA CYS A 743 18.19 -15.54 -41.71
C CYS A 743 19.22 -15.70 -40.59
N GLY A 744 19.08 -15.01 -39.46
CA GLY A 744 20.04 -14.99 -38.35
C GLY A 744 21.38 -14.31 -38.63
N ARG A 745 21.58 -13.77 -39.84
CA ARG A 745 22.82 -13.07 -40.27
C ARG A 745 22.64 -11.56 -40.48
N ARG A 746 21.44 -11.03 -40.27
CA ARG A 746 21.16 -9.60 -40.33
C ARG A 746 20.42 -9.16 -39.08
N ILE A 747 20.64 -7.91 -38.67
CA ILE A 747 20.03 -7.32 -37.49
C ILE A 747 19.33 -6.03 -37.91
N VAL A 748 18.09 -5.85 -37.44
CA VAL A 748 17.35 -4.59 -37.56
C VAL A 748 17.41 -3.89 -36.22
N TYR A 749 17.77 -2.61 -36.22
CA TYR A 749 17.94 -1.83 -34.99
C TYR A 749 17.55 -0.37 -35.21
N VAL A 750 17.26 0.35 -34.13
CA VAL A 750 16.98 1.78 -34.15
C VAL A 750 18.25 2.56 -33.84
N CYS A 751 18.47 3.66 -34.55
CA CYS A 751 19.51 4.63 -34.23
C CYS A 751 19.02 6.06 -34.45
N SER A 752 19.80 7.02 -33.96
CA SER A 752 19.58 8.43 -34.24
C SER A 752 19.87 8.79 -35.69
N GLY A 753 19.24 9.88 -36.13
CA GLY A 753 19.63 10.59 -37.33
C GLY A 753 20.98 11.32 -37.16
N PRO A 754 21.57 11.81 -38.26
CA PRO A 754 22.84 12.53 -38.25
C PRO A 754 22.72 13.92 -37.60
N ASP A 755 21.52 14.49 -37.58
CA ASP A 755 21.27 15.87 -37.14
C ASP A 755 20.69 15.97 -35.71
N ASP A 756 20.18 14.86 -35.15
CA ASP A 756 19.64 14.80 -33.78
C ASP A 756 19.99 13.46 -33.13
N THR A 757 20.88 13.50 -32.14
CA THR A 757 21.38 12.34 -31.38
C THR A 757 20.61 12.08 -30.10
N SER A 758 19.54 12.83 -29.81
CA SER A 758 18.81 12.72 -28.55
C SER A 758 17.70 11.65 -28.56
N MET A 759 17.34 11.13 -29.74
CA MET A 759 16.23 10.20 -29.91
C MET A 759 16.44 9.26 -31.11
N GLY A 760 15.82 8.08 -31.05
CA GLY A 760 15.79 7.13 -32.16
C GLY A 760 14.79 7.56 -33.25
N SER A 761 15.28 7.83 -34.46
CA SER A 761 14.46 8.27 -35.61
C SER A 761 14.67 7.44 -36.88
N ARG A 762 15.66 6.54 -36.90
CA ARG A 762 15.97 5.67 -38.06
C ARG A 762 15.92 4.20 -37.70
N VAL A 763 15.44 3.39 -38.63
CA VAL A 763 15.54 1.93 -38.60
C VAL A 763 16.59 1.50 -39.61
N CYS A 764 17.62 0.83 -39.13
CA CYS A 764 18.77 0.39 -39.93
C CYS A 764 18.85 -1.13 -40.00
N LEU A 765 19.37 -1.63 -41.12
CA LEU A 765 19.67 -3.03 -41.37
C LEU A 765 21.17 -3.24 -41.40
N HIS A 766 21.68 -3.98 -40.42
CA HIS A 766 23.05 -4.44 -40.36
C HIS A 766 23.20 -5.83 -40.98
N ASN A 767 24.24 -6.01 -41.81
CA ASN A 767 24.62 -7.32 -42.33
C ASN A 767 25.88 -7.83 -41.62
N LEU A 768 25.77 -8.92 -40.85
CA LEU A 768 26.89 -9.46 -40.07
C LEU A 768 28.02 -10.00 -40.94
N ASP A 769 27.73 -10.37 -42.18
CA ASP A 769 28.69 -10.87 -43.15
C ASP A 769 29.39 -9.76 -43.96
N ALA A 770 28.94 -8.50 -43.80
CA ALA A 770 29.54 -7.38 -44.50
C ALA A 770 30.87 -6.91 -43.86
N PRO A 771 31.79 -6.33 -44.65
CA PRO A 771 32.97 -5.63 -44.13
C PRO A 771 32.61 -4.62 -43.03
N LYS A 772 33.54 -4.34 -42.11
CA LYS A 772 33.28 -3.42 -40.98
C LYS A 772 33.01 -1.99 -41.43
N GLU A 773 33.56 -1.61 -42.57
CA GLU A 773 33.51 -0.27 -43.14
C GLU A 773 32.26 -0.03 -43.99
N GLN A 774 31.48 -1.08 -44.27
CA GLN A 774 30.24 -0.94 -45.02
C GLN A 774 29.18 -0.26 -44.15
N GLN A 775 28.59 0.81 -44.67
CA GLN A 775 27.48 1.49 -44.02
C GLN A 775 26.23 0.62 -44.01
N ASP A 776 25.50 0.70 -42.91
CA ASP A 776 24.22 0.01 -42.75
C ASP A 776 23.14 0.67 -43.59
N VAL A 777 22.16 -0.14 -44.02
CA VAL A 777 21.09 0.31 -44.91
C VAL A 777 19.96 0.87 -44.07
N VAL A 778 19.61 2.14 -44.31
CA VAL A 778 18.43 2.77 -43.69
C VAL A 778 17.17 2.23 -44.38
N LEU A 779 16.31 1.55 -43.61
CA LEU A 779 15.03 0.99 -44.09
C LEU A 779 13.87 1.97 -43.89
N TYR A 780 13.94 2.81 -42.86
CA TYR A 780 12.94 3.81 -42.51
C TYR A 780 13.60 4.98 -41.79
N GLU A 781 13.11 6.19 -42.02
CA GLU A 781 13.51 7.42 -41.35
C GLU A 781 12.26 8.26 -41.06
N GLU A 782 12.12 8.70 -39.82
CA GLU A 782 11.13 9.69 -39.40
C GLU A 782 11.73 11.08 -39.48
N GLU A 783 11.08 11.96 -40.24
CA GLU A 783 11.53 13.33 -40.49
C GLU A 783 10.94 14.31 -39.48
N ASP A 784 9.81 13.99 -38.85
CA ASP A 784 9.19 14.82 -37.83
C ASP A 784 9.81 14.57 -36.46
N SER A 785 10.57 15.53 -35.96
CA SER A 785 11.21 15.52 -34.63
C SER A 785 10.25 15.33 -33.46
N ALA A 786 8.93 15.49 -33.64
CA ALA A 786 7.93 15.19 -32.62
C ALA A 786 7.67 13.67 -32.45
N PHE A 787 8.16 12.84 -33.38
CA PHE A 787 7.95 11.40 -33.40
C PHE A 787 9.26 10.64 -33.14
N GLN A 788 9.17 9.64 -32.26
CA GLN A 788 10.21 8.64 -32.05
C GLN A 788 9.86 7.34 -32.76
N VAL A 789 10.89 6.57 -33.12
CA VAL A 789 10.72 5.29 -33.83
C VAL A 789 11.14 4.12 -32.95
N THR A 790 10.30 3.08 -32.91
CA THR A 790 10.65 1.78 -32.31
C THR A 790 10.52 0.66 -33.34
N ILE A 791 11.19 -0.46 -33.06
CA ILE A 791 11.08 -1.70 -33.83
C ILE A 791 10.60 -2.82 -32.90
N ASP A 792 9.60 -3.56 -33.34
CA ASP A 792 9.06 -4.73 -32.67
C ASP A 792 8.86 -5.88 -33.66
N THR A 793 8.74 -7.10 -33.13
CA THR A 793 8.47 -8.30 -33.92
C THR A 793 7.10 -8.82 -33.54
N THR A 794 6.27 -9.13 -34.55
CA THR A 794 4.91 -9.63 -34.30
C THR A 794 4.92 -10.96 -33.56
N SER A 795 3.79 -11.30 -32.94
CA SER A 795 3.64 -12.59 -32.24
C SER A 795 3.87 -13.80 -33.16
N SER A 796 3.56 -13.68 -34.47
CA SER A 796 3.90 -14.69 -35.48
C SER A 796 5.39 -14.78 -35.82
N ARG A 797 6.17 -13.75 -35.51
CA ARG A 797 7.58 -13.55 -35.90
C ARG A 797 7.85 -13.48 -37.40
N GLU A 798 6.80 -13.33 -38.20
CA GLU A 798 6.91 -13.22 -39.65
C GLU A 798 7.09 -11.78 -40.10
N LEU A 799 6.71 -10.80 -39.26
CA LEU A 799 6.80 -9.38 -39.57
C LEU A 799 7.55 -8.62 -38.48
N PHE A 800 8.32 -7.62 -38.92
CA PHE A 800 8.73 -6.50 -38.10
C PHE A 800 7.70 -5.38 -38.20
N LEU A 801 7.46 -4.72 -37.08
CA LEU A 801 6.65 -3.51 -36.95
C LEU A 801 7.56 -2.33 -36.63
N ILE A 802 7.49 -1.29 -37.46
CA ILE A 802 8.15 -0.01 -37.22
C ILE A 802 7.06 0.96 -36.74
N THR A 803 7.15 1.42 -35.50
CA THR A 803 6.17 2.33 -34.92
C THR A 803 6.78 3.71 -34.77
N ALA A 804 6.27 4.67 -35.53
CA ALA A 804 6.51 6.09 -35.30
C ALA A 804 5.44 6.61 -34.32
N SER A 805 5.85 7.19 -33.19
CA SER A 805 4.93 7.64 -32.15
C SER A 805 5.29 9.01 -31.59
N SER A 806 4.27 9.83 -31.35
CA SER A 806 4.33 11.05 -30.55
C SER A 806 3.49 10.87 -29.27
N GLN A 807 3.29 11.93 -28.48
CA GLN A 807 2.48 11.86 -27.25
C GLN A 807 1.01 11.44 -27.46
N SER A 808 0.47 11.58 -28.66
CA SER A 808 -0.96 11.34 -28.92
C SER A 808 -1.27 10.79 -30.32
N THR A 809 -0.25 10.42 -31.09
CA THR A 809 -0.44 9.95 -32.48
C THR A 809 0.55 8.85 -32.79
N SER A 810 0.10 7.79 -33.47
CA SER A 810 0.94 6.67 -33.91
C SER A 810 0.80 6.40 -35.41
N GLU A 811 1.87 5.89 -36.02
CA GLU A 811 1.89 5.28 -37.34
C GLU A 811 2.68 3.97 -37.28
N VAL A 812 2.11 2.89 -37.78
CA VAL A 812 2.77 1.59 -37.81
C VAL A 812 3.01 1.20 -39.26
N HIS A 813 4.27 0.90 -39.57
CA HIS A 813 4.69 0.24 -40.79
C HIS A 813 5.05 -1.20 -40.49
N PHE A 814 4.94 -2.09 -41.47
CA PHE A 814 5.33 -3.48 -41.36
C PHE A 814 6.23 -3.92 -42.51
N MET A 815 7.09 -4.89 -42.26
CA MET A 815 7.92 -5.56 -43.27
C MET A 815 8.18 -7.01 -42.86
N PRO A 816 8.43 -7.93 -43.81
CA PRO A 816 8.74 -9.31 -43.46
C PRO A 816 10.06 -9.43 -42.69
N THR A 817 10.15 -10.36 -41.74
CA THR A 817 11.41 -10.66 -41.03
C THR A 817 12.49 -11.26 -41.94
N ALA A 818 12.10 -11.80 -43.11
CA ALA A 818 13.01 -12.15 -44.21
C ALA A 818 13.55 -10.91 -44.96
N VAL A 819 13.88 -9.85 -44.23
CA VAL A 819 14.29 -8.54 -44.73
C VAL A 819 15.63 -8.61 -45.50
N THR A 820 15.69 -7.82 -46.57
CA THR A 820 16.87 -7.55 -47.40
C THR A 820 17.07 -6.04 -47.53
N GLN A 821 18.21 -5.62 -48.08
CA GLN A 821 18.49 -4.20 -48.34
C GLN A 821 17.46 -3.51 -49.26
N ASP A 822 16.74 -4.27 -50.08
CA ASP A 822 15.74 -3.77 -51.02
C ASP A 822 14.32 -3.80 -50.44
N THR A 823 14.15 -4.31 -49.22
CA THR A 823 12.86 -4.41 -48.55
C THR A 823 12.40 -3.02 -48.12
N LYS A 824 11.16 -2.67 -48.47
CA LYS A 824 10.54 -1.40 -48.09
C LYS A 824 9.40 -1.64 -47.12
N PRO A 825 9.37 -0.95 -45.96
CA PRO A 825 8.24 -0.98 -45.05
C PRO A 825 6.95 -0.52 -45.75
N LYS A 826 5.83 -1.13 -45.37
CA LYS A 826 4.49 -0.77 -45.81
C LYS A 826 3.69 -0.24 -44.65
N VAL A 827 3.00 0.87 -44.84
CA VAL A 827 2.11 1.45 -43.83
C VAL A 827 0.88 0.56 -43.59
N VAL A 828 0.52 0.38 -42.31
CA VAL A 828 -0.77 -0.20 -41.91
C VAL A 828 -1.84 0.86 -42.13
N LEU A 829 -1.91 1.91 -41.31
CA LEU A 829 -2.83 3.03 -41.52
C LEU A 829 -2.06 4.36 -41.50
N GLN A 830 -2.41 5.28 -42.39
CA GLN A 830 -1.81 6.62 -42.38
C GLN A 830 -2.11 7.33 -41.05
N ARG A 831 -1.11 8.01 -40.47
CA ARG A 831 -1.29 8.72 -39.20
C ARG A 831 -2.35 9.80 -39.30
N ARG A 832 -3.10 9.99 -38.21
CA ARG A 832 -4.06 11.07 -38.02
C ARG A 832 -3.87 11.65 -36.64
N GLU A 833 -3.87 12.98 -36.54
CA GLU A 833 -3.66 13.68 -35.27
C GLU A 833 -4.64 13.20 -34.20
N GLY A 834 -4.10 12.85 -33.03
CA GLY A 834 -4.87 12.35 -31.89
C GLY A 834 -5.28 10.88 -31.98
N VAL A 835 -4.92 10.18 -33.07
CA VAL A 835 -5.20 8.76 -33.24
C VAL A 835 -3.98 7.93 -32.91
N GLU A 836 -4.11 7.12 -31.87
CA GLU A 836 -3.12 6.15 -31.42
C GLU A 836 -3.57 4.75 -31.84
N TYR A 837 -2.62 3.93 -32.27
CA TYR A 837 -2.89 2.53 -32.52
C TYR A 837 -1.63 1.65 -32.43
N SER A 838 -1.84 0.41 -32.00
CA SER A 838 -0.85 -0.66 -32.02
C SER A 838 -1.35 -1.83 -32.85
N VAL A 839 -0.42 -2.66 -33.34
CA VAL A 839 -0.69 -3.73 -34.29
C VAL A 839 -0.06 -5.02 -33.80
N ASP A 840 -0.75 -6.14 -34.00
CA ASP A 840 -0.16 -7.46 -33.97
C ASP A 840 -0.72 -8.35 -35.08
N HIS A 841 -0.03 -9.45 -35.39
CA HIS A 841 -0.28 -10.28 -36.56
C HIS A 841 -0.11 -11.77 -36.27
N MET A 842 -1.02 -12.56 -36.84
CA MET A 842 -0.88 -14.01 -36.91
C MET A 842 -1.58 -14.61 -38.14
N GLY A 843 -0.86 -15.42 -38.93
CA GLY A 843 -1.40 -16.02 -40.15
C GLY A 843 -1.64 -14.98 -41.24
N ASP A 844 -2.89 -14.80 -41.67
CA ASP A 844 -3.28 -13.71 -42.61
C ASP A 844 -3.97 -12.54 -41.89
N HIS A 845 -4.14 -12.60 -40.57
CA HIS A 845 -4.94 -11.65 -39.81
C HIS A 845 -4.08 -10.62 -39.09
N VAL A 846 -4.48 -9.35 -39.24
CA VAL A 846 -3.89 -8.18 -38.56
C VAL A 846 -4.92 -7.67 -37.55
N TYR A 847 -4.50 -7.52 -36.30
CA TYR A 847 -5.31 -6.97 -35.22
C TYR A 847 -4.78 -5.58 -34.84
N VAL A 848 -5.68 -4.61 -34.70
CA VAL A 848 -5.35 -3.21 -34.42
C VAL A 848 -6.09 -2.75 -33.17
N CYS A 849 -5.35 -2.38 -32.13
CA CYS A 849 -5.90 -1.73 -30.95
C CYS A 849 -5.79 -0.21 -31.14
N THR A 850 -6.91 0.52 -31.16
CA THR A 850 -6.92 1.95 -31.51
C THR A 850 -7.95 2.77 -30.73
N ASN A 851 -7.67 4.05 -30.54
CA ASN A 851 -8.61 5.04 -30.02
C ASN A 851 -9.46 5.74 -31.12
N GLU A 852 -9.34 5.31 -32.38
CA GLU A 852 -10.02 5.94 -33.52
C GLU A 852 -11.53 6.10 -33.30
N GLY A 853 -12.06 7.26 -33.68
CA GLY A 853 -13.50 7.55 -33.64
C GLY A 853 -13.99 7.96 -32.26
N GLY A 854 -13.09 8.43 -31.39
CA GLY A 854 -13.41 8.86 -30.02
C GLY A 854 -13.48 7.70 -29.03
N ALA A 855 -12.80 6.58 -29.33
CA ALA A 855 -12.73 5.42 -28.45
C ALA A 855 -11.65 5.65 -27.38
N ASP A 856 -11.92 6.52 -26.40
CA ASP A 856 -10.93 6.92 -25.36
C ASP A 856 -10.34 5.73 -24.59
N ASN A 857 -11.09 4.64 -24.45
CA ASN A 857 -10.67 3.39 -23.80
C ASN A 857 -10.25 2.28 -24.78
N PHE A 858 -10.00 2.66 -26.03
CA PHE A 858 -9.59 1.82 -27.14
C PHE A 858 -10.60 0.74 -27.54
N LYS A 859 -10.58 0.40 -28.82
CA LYS A 859 -11.32 -0.71 -29.43
C LYS A 859 -10.34 -1.60 -30.18
N VAL A 860 -10.76 -2.81 -30.54
CA VAL A 860 -9.96 -3.73 -31.35
C VAL A 860 -10.64 -3.96 -32.68
N LEU A 861 -9.91 -3.72 -33.75
CA LEU A 861 -10.30 -3.97 -35.12
C LEU A 861 -9.46 -5.11 -35.70
N ALA A 862 -9.98 -5.81 -36.71
CA ALA A 862 -9.24 -6.81 -37.45
C ALA A 862 -9.44 -6.68 -38.95
N THR A 863 -8.42 -7.06 -39.71
CA THR A 863 -8.43 -7.11 -41.17
C THR A 863 -7.46 -8.20 -41.64
N THR A 864 -7.20 -8.31 -42.95
CA THR A 864 -6.16 -9.19 -43.47
C THR A 864 -4.90 -8.43 -43.85
N LEU A 865 -3.77 -9.12 -43.93
CA LEU A 865 -2.50 -8.51 -44.32
C LEU A 865 -2.59 -7.86 -45.71
N ALA A 866 -3.38 -8.44 -46.62
CA ALA A 866 -3.59 -7.90 -47.96
C ALA A 866 -4.38 -6.58 -48.00
N THR A 867 -5.26 -6.34 -47.02
CA THR A 867 -6.17 -5.19 -46.99
C THR A 867 -5.90 -4.21 -45.85
N CYS A 868 -4.85 -4.43 -45.06
CA CYS A 868 -4.57 -3.61 -43.88
C CYS A 868 -4.29 -2.12 -44.18
N SER A 869 -3.94 -1.78 -45.42
CA SER A 869 -3.80 -0.38 -45.87
C SER A 869 -5.12 0.30 -46.26
N ASP A 870 -6.25 -0.41 -46.25
CA ASP A 870 -7.58 0.11 -46.54
C ASP A 870 -8.40 0.31 -45.25
N PRO A 871 -8.65 1.55 -44.81
CA PRO A 871 -9.48 1.82 -43.63
C PRO A 871 -10.88 1.21 -43.69
N ALA A 872 -11.44 0.98 -44.88
CA ALA A 872 -12.77 0.41 -45.05
C ALA A 872 -12.80 -1.12 -44.86
N ALA A 873 -11.64 -1.79 -44.83
CA ALA A 873 -11.53 -3.25 -44.73
C ALA A 873 -11.47 -3.79 -43.29
N TYR A 874 -11.65 -2.91 -42.29
CA TYR A 874 -11.57 -3.28 -40.89
C TYR A 874 -12.92 -3.71 -40.31
N SER A 875 -12.93 -4.84 -39.63
CA SER A 875 -14.07 -5.36 -38.88
C SER A 875 -13.85 -5.17 -37.38
N LEU A 876 -14.91 -4.83 -36.65
CA LEU A 876 -14.85 -4.69 -35.20
C LEU A 876 -14.72 -6.06 -34.53
N VAL A 877 -13.72 -6.22 -33.65
CA VAL A 877 -13.54 -7.41 -32.80
C VAL A 877 -14.00 -7.12 -31.37
N LEU A 878 -13.52 -6.03 -30.78
CA LEU A 878 -13.95 -5.55 -29.45
C LEU A 878 -14.33 -4.08 -29.54
N GLN A 879 -15.55 -3.75 -29.10
CA GLN A 879 -15.99 -2.37 -28.93
C GLN A 879 -15.34 -1.73 -27.70
N ASP A 880 -15.10 -0.42 -27.77
CA ASP A 880 -14.71 0.37 -26.61
C ASP A 880 -15.80 0.35 -25.53
N ARG A 881 -15.37 0.47 -24.28
CA ARG A 881 -16.26 0.44 -23.11
C ARG A 881 -15.88 1.56 -22.15
N ALA A 882 -16.87 2.23 -21.58
CA ALA A 882 -16.67 3.41 -20.74
C ALA A 882 -15.75 3.20 -19.51
N PHE A 883 -15.64 1.96 -19.00
CA PHE A 883 -14.87 1.64 -17.79
C PHE A 883 -13.81 0.55 -17.99
N VAL A 884 -13.55 0.14 -19.23
CA VAL A 884 -12.57 -0.90 -19.53
C VAL A 884 -11.63 -0.42 -20.62
N LYS A 885 -10.40 -0.08 -20.23
CA LYS A 885 -9.33 0.29 -21.16
C LYS A 885 -8.71 -0.97 -21.75
N ILE A 886 -8.65 -1.08 -23.07
CA ILE A 886 -7.85 -2.10 -23.74
C ILE A 886 -6.43 -1.53 -23.88
N GLU A 887 -5.45 -2.17 -23.24
CA GLU A 887 -4.06 -1.69 -23.22
C GLU A 887 -3.23 -2.25 -24.35
N ALA A 888 -3.46 -3.51 -24.72
CA ALA A 888 -2.75 -4.20 -25.77
C ALA A 888 -3.54 -5.42 -26.25
N ILE A 889 -3.22 -5.87 -27.47
CA ILE A 889 -3.67 -7.12 -28.05
C ILE A 889 -2.45 -7.96 -28.44
N GLU A 890 -2.52 -9.26 -28.22
CA GLU A 890 -1.53 -10.22 -28.71
C GLU A 890 -2.22 -11.37 -29.44
N ALA A 891 -1.64 -11.83 -30.54
CA ALA A 891 -2.18 -12.87 -31.40
C ALA A 891 -1.45 -14.21 -31.26
N PHE A 892 -2.20 -15.27 -31.02
CA PHE A 892 -1.75 -16.65 -30.92
C PHE A 892 -2.33 -17.47 -32.07
N ALA A 893 -1.85 -18.71 -32.28
CA ALA A 893 -2.29 -19.57 -33.38
C ALA A 893 -3.82 -19.70 -33.44
N ASP A 894 -4.45 -20.05 -32.31
CA ASP A 894 -5.88 -20.34 -32.23
C ASP A 894 -6.69 -19.30 -31.43
N PHE A 895 -6.05 -18.32 -30.79
CA PHE A 895 -6.69 -17.32 -29.95
C PHE A 895 -6.00 -15.95 -30.03
N ILE A 896 -6.68 -14.89 -29.60
CA ILE A 896 -6.09 -13.58 -29.31
C ILE A 896 -6.30 -13.28 -27.82
N VAL A 897 -5.41 -12.48 -27.27
CA VAL A 897 -5.45 -12.06 -25.87
C VAL A 897 -5.58 -10.54 -25.84
N ALA A 898 -6.61 -10.05 -25.15
CA ALA A 898 -6.71 -8.64 -24.80
C ALA A 898 -6.28 -8.43 -23.35
N PHE A 899 -5.36 -7.48 -23.17
CA PHE A 899 -5.00 -6.97 -21.85
C PHE A 899 -5.89 -5.78 -21.55
N GLU A 900 -6.78 -5.97 -20.58
CA GLU A 900 -7.78 -4.98 -20.21
C GLU A 900 -7.46 -4.41 -18.82
N ARG A 901 -7.80 -3.15 -18.59
CA ARG A 901 -7.80 -2.56 -17.26
C ARG A 901 -9.17 -2.02 -16.93
N SER A 902 -9.74 -2.47 -15.81
CA SER A 902 -11.01 -1.94 -15.30
C SER A 902 -10.91 -1.71 -13.80
N HIS A 903 -11.44 -0.58 -13.34
CA HIS A 903 -11.36 -0.14 -11.94
C HIS A 903 -9.95 -0.13 -11.29
N GLY A 904 -8.89 -0.08 -12.10
CA GLY A 904 -7.49 -0.11 -11.66
C GLY A 904 -6.86 -1.52 -11.73
N ASP A 905 -7.66 -2.56 -11.89
CA ASP A 905 -7.22 -3.95 -11.99
C ASP A 905 -6.93 -4.37 -13.43
N LYS A 906 -5.89 -5.19 -13.61
CA LYS A 906 -5.55 -5.79 -14.90
C LYS A 906 -6.33 -7.09 -15.09
N HIS A 907 -6.82 -7.30 -16.31
CA HIS A 907 -7.55 -8.49 -16.71
C HIS A 907 -6.94 -9.06 -18.00
N ILE A 908 -6.94 -10.38 -18.10
CA ILE A 908 -6.58 -11.09 -19.32
C ILE A 908 -7.86 -11.69 -19.89
N ARG A 909 -8.22 -11.28 -21.11
CA ARG A 909 -9.36 -11.83 -21.84
C ARG A 909 -8.85 -12.63 -23.04
N VAL A 910 -9.16 -13.92 -23.05
CA VAL A 910 -8.74 -14.84 -24.11
C VAL A 910 -9.93 -15.05 -25.05
N MET A 911 -9.73 -14.82 -26.35
CA MET A 911 -10.77 -14.96 -27.37
C MET A 911 -10.32 -15.92 -28.47
N ARG A 912 -11.11 -16.96 -28.77
CA ARG A 912 -10.81 -17.91 -29.84
C ARG A 912 -10.89 -17.22 -31.20
N ARG A 913 -9.85 -17.40 -32.02
CA ARG A 913 -9.81 -16.89 -33.39
C ARG A 913 -10.67 -17.74 -34.31
N ASN A 914 -11.47 -17.07 -35.14
CA ASN A 914 -12.19 -17.66 -36.25
C ASN A 914 -12.14 -16.67 -37.44
N GLY A 915 -10.97 -16.59 -38.07
CA GLY A 915 -10.69 -15.56 -39.06
C GLY A 915 -10.54 -14.17 -38.41
N VAL A 916 -11.23 -13.17 -38.98
CA VAL A 916 -11.35 -11.83 -38.40
C VAL A 916 -12.37 -11.75 -37.24
N ASN A 917 -13.18 -12.78 -37.04
CA ASN A 917 -14.18 -12.84 -35.97
C ASN A 917 -13.63 -13.63 -34.77
N CYS A 918 -13.93 -13.18 -33.56
CA CYS A 918 -13.52 -13.86 -32.32
C CYS A 918 -14.73 -14.10 -31.40
N PRO A 919 -15.61 -15.07 -31.71
CA PRO A 919 -16.95 -15.18 -31.12
C PRO A 919 -17.01 -15.84 -29.73
N LEU A 920 -15.96 -16.54 -29.32
CA LEU A 920 -15.91 -17.25 -28.04
C LEU A 920 -14.78 -16.66 -27.21
N ASP A 921 -15.10 -16.24 -26.00
CA ASP A 921 -14.15 -15.59 -25.11
C ASP A 921 -14.39 -15.93 -23.65
N HIS A 922 -13.35 -15.75 -22.83
CA HIS A 922 -13.44 -15.85 -21.38
C HIS A 922 -12.34 -15.01 -20.73
N TYR A 923 -12.53 -14.67 -19.46
CA TYR A 923 -11.50 -14.03 -18.63
C TYR A 923 -10.71 -15.10 -17.87
N ILE A 924 -9.41 -14.88 -17.72
CA ILE A 924 -8.61 -15.61 -16.75
C ILE A 924 -8.95 -15.06 -15.36
N HIS A 925 -9.45 -15.91 -14.48
CA HIS A 925 -9.82 -15.54 -13.11
C HIS A 925 -8.65 -15.80 -12.15
N PHE A 926 -8.27 -14.76 -11.40
CA PHE A 926 -7.24 -14.86 -10.37
C PHE A 926 -7.86 -15.13 -8.99
N PRO A 927 -7.22 -15.96 -8.14
CA PRO A 927 -7.79 -16.39 -6.85
C PRO A 927 -7.96 -15.24 -5.84
N SER A 928 -7.19 -14.15 -5.95
CA SER A 928 -7.43 -12.94 -5.14
C SER A 928 -8.19 -11.90 -5.95
N ARG A 929 -9.51 -11.83 -5.74
CA ARG A 929 -10.28 -10.64 -6.13
C ARG A 929 -9.92 -9.51 -5.17
N LEU A 930 -9.07 -8.59 -5.61
CA LEU A 930 -9.00 -7.27 -5.01
C LEU A 930 -10.19 -6.50 -5.60
N HIS A 931 -11.21 -6.24 -4.81
CA HIS A 931 -12.32 -5.41 -5.24
C HIS A 931 -11.99 -3.95 -4.95
N SER A 932 -11.89 -3.15 -5.99
CA SER A 932 -12.02 -1.69 -5.92
C SER A 932 -13.51 -1.32 -5.76
N GLN A 933 -13.95 -0.92 -4.57
CA GLN A 933 -15.13 -0.06 -4.44
C GLN A 933 -14.65 1.35 -4.07
N TRP A 934 -14.67 2.24 -5.05
CA TRP A 934 -14.43 3.67 -4.83
C TRP A 934 -15.74 4.36 -4.41
N ARG A 935 -15.79 4.84 -3.17
CA ARG A 935 -16.39 6.15 -2.87
C ARG A 935 -15.38 6.97 -2.05
N ARG A 936 -14.98 8.12 -2.58
CA ARG A 936 -14.29 9.23 -1.87
C ARG A 936 -15.10 9.51 -0.58
N SER A 937 -14.52 9.55 0.62
CA SER A 937 -13.41 10.42 1.04
C SER A 937 -12.71 9.91 2.31
N GLU A 938 -11.38 9.96 2.26
CA GLU A 938 -10.40 10.04 3.37
C GLU A 938 -10.09 8.76 4.19
N GLY A 939 -9.02 8.09 3.73
CA GLY A 939 -8.31 6.99 4.38
C GLY A 939 -7.49 6.27 3.31
N LEU A 940 -6.26 6.71 3.09
CA LEU A 940 -5.34 6.18 2.06
C LEU A 940 -4.91 4.75 2.40
N ASP A 941 -5.66 3.76 1.93
CA ASP A 941 -5.06 2.44 1.65
C ASP A 941 -4.36 2.55 0.28
N PRO A 942 -3.07 2.16 0.17
CA PRO A 942 -2.40 2.19 -1.11
C PRO A 942 -3.16 1.27 -2.07
N ILE A 943 -3.38 1.77 -3.29
CA ILE A 943 -3.80 0.97 -4.44
C ILE A 943 -2.87 -0.24 -4.47
N VAL A 944 -3.38 -1.40 -4.01
CA VAL A 944 -2.68 -2.68 -4.13
C VAL A 944 -2.87 -3.10 -5.58
N GLY A 945 -2.16 -2.43 -6.48
CA GLY A 945 -2.19 -2.78 -7.89
C GLY A 945 -1.75 -4.23 -8.05
N GLN A 946 -2.56 -5.02 -8.74
CA GLN A 946 -2.04 -6.26 -9.31
C GLN A 946 -0.95 -5.89 -10.31
N LYS A 947 0.29 -6.30 -10.05
CA LYS A 947 1.32 -6.30 -11.08
C LYS A 947 1.20 -7.62 -11.83
N LEU A 948 0.26 -7.64 -12.77
CA LEU A 948 0.31 -8.56 -13.90
C LEU A 948 1.40 -8.05 -14.84
N THR A 949 2.52 -8.77 -14.87
CA THR A 949 3.53 -8.62 -15.91
C THR A 949 3.33 -9.80 -16.84
N VAL A 950 2.65 -9.57 -17.94
CA VAL A 950 2.52 -10.62 -18.96
C VAL A 950 3.81 -10.58 -19.77
N SER A 951 4.51 -11.70 -19.80
CA SER A 951 5.65 -11.90 -20.69
C SER A 951 5.26 -13.04 -21.60
N MET A 952 5.09 -12.72 -22.88
CA MET A 952 4.82 -13.73 -23.90
C MET A 952 5.81 -14.90 -23.87
N HIS A 953 5.25 -16.10 -24.02
CA HIS A 953 5.98 -17.24 -24.57
C HIS A 953 6.27 -16.98 -26.05
N HIS A 954 7.42 -16.40 -26.37
CA HIS A 954 7.69 -16.00 -27.76
C HIS A 954 7.99 -17.15 -28.75
N ARG A 955 7.72 -18.44 -28.46
CA ARG A 955 7.96 -19.51 -29.48
C ARG A 955 6.92 -20.61 -29.59
N ASP A 956 6.00 -20.77 -28.64
CA ASP A 956 4.82 -21.63 -28.86
C ASP A 956 3.59 -20.74 -29.06
N PRO A 957 3.09 -20.60 -30.30
CA PRO A 957 1.92 -19.79 -30.56
C PRO A 957 0.63 -20.41 -29.98
N ASN A 958 0.69 -21.54 -29.28
CA ASN A 958 -0.47 -22.19 -28.64
C ASN A 958 -0.51 -22.01 -27.12
N VAL A 959 0.52 -21.43 -26.50
CA VAL A 959 0.63 -21.37 -25.03
C VAL A 959 0.78 -19.93 -24.56
N LEU A 960 -0.09 -19.50 -23.65
CA LEU A 960 -0.03 -18.20 -23.00
C LEU A 960 0.63 -18.32 -21.63
N SER A 961 1.86 -17.80 -21.48
CA SER A 961 2.43 -17.56 -20.15
C SER A 961 2.23 -16.13 -19.71
N PHE A 962 2.03 -15.96 -18.41
CA PHE A 962 1.98 -14.66 -17.76
C PHE A 962 2.55 -14.75 -16.34
N PHE A 963 3.06 -13.63 -15.84
CA PHE A 963 3.40 -13.51 -14.43
C PHE A 963 2.27 -12.84 -13.66
N TYR A 964 1.92 -13.42 -12.53
CA TYR A 964 0.95 -12.90 -11.60
C TYR A 964 1.64 -12.50 -10.30
N SER A 965 1.33 -11.30 -9.77
CA SER A 965 1.80 -10.86 -8.46
C SER A 965 0.85 -9.82 -7.85
N SER A 966 0.91 -9.68 -6.53
CA SER A 966 0.22 -8.63 -5.78
C SER A 966 1.12 -8.10 -4.68
N LEU A 967 0.73 -7.06 -3.93
CA LEU A 967 1.54 -6.65 -2.77
C LEU A 967 1.63 -7.73 -1.67
N ARG A 968 0.76 -8.75 -1.70
CA ARG A 968 0.77 -9.86 -0.74
C ARG A 968 1.30 -11.18 -1.31
N LEU A 969 1.42 -11.27 -2.64
CA LEU A 969 1.82 -12.51 -3.33
C LEU A 969 3.07 -12.23 -4.18
N PRO A 970 4.17 -12.97 -3.97
CA PRO A 970 5.35 -12.85 -4.82
C PRO A 970 5.00 -13.19 -6.28
N THR A 971 5.89 -12.83 -7.20
CA THR A 971 5.67 -13.08 -8.63
C THR A 971 5.73 -14.57 -8.94
N GLU A 972 4.63 -15.12 -9.42
CA GLU A 972 4.48 -16.50 -9.86
C GLU A 972 4.34 -16.55 -11.39
N LEU A 973 5.01 -17.52 -12.01
CA LEU A 973 4.80 -17.86 -13.43
C LEU A 973 3.58 -18.77 -13.54
N SER A 974 2.63 -18.39 -14.38
CA SER A 974 1.49 -19.22 -14.77
C SER A 974 1.56 -19.46 -16.29
N THR A 975 1.17 -20.66 -16.72
CA THR A 975 1.19 -21.11 -18.12
C THR A 975 -0.16 -21.69 -18.49
#